data_AF-A0A084QNS3-F1
#
_entry.id   AF-A0A084QNS3-F1
#
_cell.length_a   1.000
_cell.length_b   1.000
_cell.length_c   1.000
_cell.angle_alpha   90.00
_cell.angle_beta   90.00
_cell.angle_gamma   90.00
#
_symmetry.space_group_name_H-M   'P 1'
#
loop_
_entity.id
_entity.type
_entity.pdbx_description
1 polymer ?
#
loop_
_entity_poly.entity_id
_entity_poly.type
_entity_poly.pdbx_seq_one_letter_code
_entity_poly.pdbx_strand_id
1 'polypeptide(L)'
;MKPLPLTYWALLFATAAYAQVVQWNFEKRILQGGLNRRSEAVIETDLQNNKQRGGYFVTVEIGSPGQELTLQLDTGSSDVWLPYRESRICNDGDADEDTCTLGSFDPSQSDSYELVGLHMFDISYIDDSYSRGDYFQDDIRIGDVVVHNLTMGLGRSSSISHGLAGIGYAQNEAYTDVADSTYPNLPIAMRQAGLINTVAYSLWLNDLDANTGNILFGGIDNAKFQGQLTIIDLLPDEATGNYTHFIVAMTSLEARSPSGSDILTSRELPFKVVLDSGTTLTYVPTDLASQAWEEVGAIWEPLFNFAVLPCSHWDHDGYFSFGLAGPDGPRINVTMDELVIDLTDGDPPRFESGPYSGEFVCQFGIQNASSGPYILGDTFLRSAYVVYDLINNQIALAPTDFNATETDITAFEMAQVSTVYNQTSGHDVFHDEGKWTSGSRDVMLQFQPSAFAARRTFTHTSRRSGAAQEALKKAQEDAASLTPEYVAANMDPKEAQRLARVRNIGIAAHIDSGKTTATERVLFYTGRINAIHEVRGKDSVGAKMDSMELEREKGITIQSAATFCDWKKVENGKEETYHFNLIDTPGHIDFTIEVERALRVLDGAVMILCAVSGVQSQTITVDRQMRRYDVPRISFINKMDRMGANPWKAVEQINTKLKMPAAAIQIPIGAEDEFKGVIDLIEMKAVYFEGPRGTIVRTTDQIPGPLREEAAEKRQVLIEKLADVDDEMAEIFLEEQEPSNAQIKAAIRRSTIARKFSPVVMGSALADKGVQTMLDAVCDYLPDPSQIENMALDKSKDEKSVKLVPYNSLPFVGLAFKLEENNYGQLTYIRVYQGTLNKGTYLFNSRTDKKVRIPRIVRMHSNEMEDVSEIGAGEICAVFGVDCASGDTFTDGGLPYTMTSMFVPEAVMSLSITPKRSVDGDNFSKAMNRFQREDPTFRVHVDAESEETIISGMGELHLEVYVERLKREYKTECVTGQPRVAYRETISHRADFDFLLKRQSGGPGDYARVAGWIEPYDKPDENYYESQVVGGHIPEKFLSACAKGFDIATTKGPLLGHRVVGSKMIINDGATHMTDSSDYAFSLATQMAFRKAFTDAGGQVLEPLMKTTITAPNEFQGGILMLMNKRNATIHDTDIGTEDFTLVCDCSLNAMFGFSSQLRAATQGKGEFSMEFSHYAPAPPHLQKELIAKYQAELAAKRTK
;
A
#
# COMPACT_ATOMS: atom_id res chain seq x y z
N MET A 1 28.00 5.99 -23.73
CA MET A 1 27.38 6.27 -22.42
C MET A 1 28.52 6.53 -21.44
N LYS A 2 28.57 7.72 -20.81
CA LYS A 2 29.57 8.04 -19.78
C LYS A 2 29.08 7.47 -18.43
N PRO A 3 29.97 6.96 -17.56
CA PRO A 3 29.56 6.46 -16.25
C PRO A 3 29.18 7.65 -15.35
N LEU A 4 28.09 7.49 -14.59
CA LEU A 4 27.67 8.45 -13.56
C LEU A 4 28.70 8.47 -12.40
N PRO A 5 28.87 9.60 -11.69
CA PRO A 5 29.82 9.72 -10.59
C PRO A 5 29.37 8.94 -9.34
N LEU A 6 30.34 8.34 -8.63
CA LEU A 6 30.17 7.49 -7.44
C LEU A 6 29.30 8.10 -6.32
N THR A 7 29.15 9.43 -6.26
CA THR A 7 28.37 10.12 -5.22
C THR A 7 26.86 9.92 -5.35
N TYR A 8 26.35 9.53 -6.53
CA TYR A 8 24.93 9.24 -6.74
C TYR A 8 24.53 7.85 -6.24
N TRP A 9 25.48 6.89 -6.22
CA TRP A 9 25.25 5.55 -5.66
C TRP A 9 25.17 5.58 -4.13
N ALA A 10 26.00 6.39 -3.46
CA ALA A 10 25.98 6.50 -2.00
C ALA A 10 24.69 7.12 -1.42
N LEU A 11 24.06 8.08 -2.14
CA LEU A 11 22.81 8.71 -1.68
C LEU A 11 21.56 7.84 -1.92
N LEU A 12 21.55 7.02 -2.96
CA LEU A 12 20.48 6.04 -3.23
C LEU A 12 20.58 4.83 -2.29
N PHE A 13 21.80 4.42 -1.90
CA PHE A 13 22.01 3.39 -0.87
C PHE A 13 21.60 3.87 0.53
N ALA A 14 21.89 5.12 0.90
CA ALA A 14 21.54 5.65 2.21
C ALA A 14 20.03 5.78 2.47
N THR A 15 19.19 5.89 1.44
CA THR A 15 17.72 5.92 1.61
C THR A 15 17.07 4.54 1.51
N ALA A 16 17.74 3.55 0.89
CA ALA A 16 17.27 2.17 0.79
C ALA A 16 17.79 1.23 1.90
N ALA A 17 18.86 1.60 2.61
CA ALA A 17 19.53 0.72 3.58
C ALA A 17 18.96 0.74 5.02
N TYR A 18 17.98 1.59 5.31
CA TYR A 18 17.37 1.64 6.65
C TYR A 18 16.07 0.84 6.67
N ALA A 19 16.16 -0.40 7.17
CA ALA A 19 15.00 -1.24 7.49
C ALA A 19 14.12 -0.54 8.54
N GLN A 20 12.80 -0.75 8.52
CA GLN A 20 11.95 -0.23 9.60
C GLN A 20 12.29 -0.97 10.89
N VAL A 21 12.73 -0.21 11.89
CA VAL A 21 13.00 -0.75 13.22
C VAL A 21 11.76 -0.55 14.08
N VAL A 22 11.21 -1.65 14.59
CA VAL A 22 10.04 -1.62 15.49
C VAL A 22 10.36 -2.44 16.74
N GLN A 23 10.10 -1.87 17.92
CA GLN A 23 10.26 -2.59 19.18
C GLN A 23 9.12 -3.60 19.37
N TRP A 24 9.45 -4.86 19.65
CA TRP A 24 8.45 -5.87 19.98
C TRP A 24 7.97 -5.66 21.43
N ASN A 25 6.73 -5.19 21.61
CA ASN A 25 6.16 -4.96 22.94
C ASN A 25 5.23 -6.12 23.35
N PHE A 26 5.72 -6.97 24.25
CA PHE A 26 5.04 -8.18 24.73
C PHE A 26 3.72 -7.89 25.49
N GLU A 27 3.58 -6.72 26.13
CA GLU A 27 2.39 -6.41 26.94
C GLU A 27 1.10 -6.26 26.12
N LYS A 28 1.21 -6.02 24.80
CA LYS A 28 0.04 -5.87 23.92
C LYS A 28 -0.51 -7.17 23.34
N ARG A 29 0.23 -8.28 23.35
CA ARG A 29 -0.26 -9.60 22.91
C ARG A 29 -0.68 -10.52 24.06
N ILE A 30 -0.16 -10.31 25.28
CA ILE A 30 -0.45 -11.18 26.44
C ILE A 30 -1.85 -10.93 27.09
N LEU A 31 -2.52 -9.81 26.78
CA LEU A 31 -3.81 -9.46 27.41
C LEU A 31 -5.06 -9.81 26.57
N GLN A 32 -5.10 -10.99 25.94
CA GLN A 32 -6.36 -11.65 25.53
C GLN A 32 -6.30 -13.18 25.66
N GLY A 33 -5.87 -13.71 26.79
CA GLY A 33 -6.00 -15.14 27.06
C GLY A 33 -5.54 -15.48 28.47
N GLY A 34 -6.42 -16.09 29.26
CA GLY A 34 -6.12 -16.43 30.65
C GLY A 34 -4.91 -17.36 30.81
N LEU A 35 -4.14 -17.09 31.87
CA LEU A 35 -3.08 -17.95 32.41
C LEU A 35 -3.54 -19.42 32.49
N ASN A 36 -2.63 -20.31 32.06
CA ASN A 36 -2.65 -21.78 32.07
C ASN A 36 -3.06 -22.47 30.76
N ARG A 37 -2.07 -22.75 29.90
CA ARG A 37 -1.89 -24.05 29.23
C ARG A 37 -0.51 -24.11 28.56
N ARG A 38 0.28 -25.16 28.87
CA ARG A 38 1.45 -25.56 28.07
C ARG A 38 1.01 -25.70 26.61
N SER A 39 1.71 -25.03 25.70
CA SER A 39 1.37 -24.91 24.28
C SER A 39 1.68 -26.21 23.53
N GLU A 40 0.66 -26.87 22.99
CA GLU A 40 0.79 -28.09 22.16
C GLU A 40 1.37 -27.82 20.74
N ALA A 41 1.82 -26.59 20.41
CA ALA A 41 2.19 -26.17 19.05
C ALA A 41 3.58 -25.51 18.95
N VAL A 42 4.53 -25.98 19.76
CA VAL A 42 5.94 -25.55 19.76
C VAL A 42 6.81 -26.81 19.77
N ILE A 43 7.84 -26.86 18.93
CA ILE A 43 8.80 -27.97 18.88
C ILE A 43 10.17 -27.43 19.29
N GLU A 44 10.67 -27.95 20.39
CA GLU A 44 12.01 -27.68 20.89
C GLU A 44 12.95 -28.79 20.44
N THR A 45 14.15 -28.45 19.99
CA THR A 45 15.18 -29.43 19.62
C THR A 45 16.56 -28.92 19.98
N ASP A 46 17.32 -29.77 20.67
CA ASP A 46 18.68 -29.46 21.08
C ASP A 46 19.62 -29.51 19.87
N LEU A 47 20.51 -28.52 19.82
CA LEU A 47 21.57 -28.41 18.84
C LEU A 47 22.89 -28.79 19.50
N GLN A 48 23.59 -29.77 18.95
CA GLN A 48 24.91 -30.16 19.41
C GLN A 48 25.95 -29.20 18.84
N ASN A 49 26.69 -28.53 19.72
CA ASN A 49 27.83 -27.71 19.32
C ASN A 49 29.03 -28.63 19.04
N ASN A 50 29.42 -28.76 17.78
CA ASN A 50 30.58 -29.56 17.40
C ASN A 50 31.77 -28.66 17.10
N LYS A 51 32.58 -28.40 18.13
CA LYS A 51 33.79 -27.58 18.03
C LYS A 51 34.81 -28.10 17.00
N GLN A 52 34.88 -29.41 16.78
CA GLN A 52 35.83 -30.01 15.82
C GLN A 52 35.42 -29.76 14.36
N ARG A 53 34.12 -29.85 14.08
CA ARG A 53 33.59 -29.72 12.72
C ARG A 53 33.18 -28.30 12.35
N GLY A 54 33.11 -27.41 13.33
CA GLY A 54 32.70 -26.02 13.15
C GLY A 54 31.22 -25.92 12.81
N GLY A 55 30.38 -25.81 13.83
CA GLY A 55 28.95 -25.52 13.66
C GLY A 55 28.03 -26.28 14.61
N TYR A 56 26.73 -26.07 14.40
CA TYR A 56 25.66 -26.64 15.20
C TYR A 56 24.93 -27.74 14.44
N PHE A 57 24.72 -28.87 15.11
CA PHE A 57 24.20 -30.08 14.48
C PHE A 57 22.93 -30.56 15.18
N VAL A 58 21.99 -31.05 14.39
CA VAL A 58 20.72 -31.63 14.84
C VAL A 58 20.66 -33.11 14.47
N THR A 59 20.30 -33.97 15.42
CA THR A 59 20.05 -35.39 15.16
C THR A 59 18.61 -35.59 14.70
N VAL A 60 18.43 -36.31 13.60
CA VAL A 60 17.14 -36.64 12.99
C VAL A 60 17.08 -38.12 12.65
N GLU A 61 15.88 -38.69 12.56
CA GLU A 61 15.69 -40.04 12.00
C GLU A 61 14.95 -39.94 10.66
N ILE A 62 15.51 -40.57 9.61
CA ILE A 62 14.96 -40.55 8.26
C ILE A 62 14.48 -41.94 7.87
N GLY A 63 13.24 -42.05 7.40
CA GLY A 63 12.68 -43.28 6.88
C GLY A 63 11.88 -44.13 7.86
N SER A 64 11.33 -45.23 7.34
CA SER A 64 10.58 -46.23 8.09
C SER A 64 11.07 -47.65 7.74
N PRO A 65 11.80 -48.37 8.62
CA PRO A 65 12.28 -47.94 9.92
C PRO A 65 13.29 -46.78 9.83
N GLY A 66 13.28 -45.90 10.83
CA GLY A 66 14.13 -44.70 10.86
C GLY A 66 15.63 -45.02 10.92
N GLN A 67 16.40 -44.36 10.06
CA GLN A 67 17.85 -44.31 10.10
C GLN A 67 18.25 -43.02 10.82
N GLU A 68 19.07 -43.11 11.87
CA GLU A 68 19.55 -41.93 12.61
C GLU A 68 20.70 -41.26 11.86
N LEU A 69 20.61 -39.94 11.64
CA LEU A 69 21.64 -39.10 11.03
C LEU A 69 21.75 -37.79 11.81
N THR A 70 22.93 -37.20 11.80
CA THR A 70 23.23 -35.89 12.38
C THR A 70 23.54 -34.90 11.26
N LEU A 71 22.73 -33.85 11.15
CA LEU A 71 22.80 -32.86 10.07
C LEU A 71 23.25 -31.51 10.62
N GLN A 72 24.04 -30.77 9.87
CA GLN A 72 24.38 -29.39 10.24
C GLN A 72 23.17 -28.49 10.03
N LEU A 73 22.86 -27.64 11.00
CA LEU A 73 21.78 -26.65 10.91
C LEU A 73 22.22 -25.46 10.06
N ASP A 74 21.47 -25.16 9.01
CA ASP A 74 21.83 -24.12 8.07
C ASP A 74 20.64 -23.16 7.83
N THR A 75 20.73 -21.95 8.37
CA THR A 75 19.72 -20.91 8.14
C THR A 75 19.88 -20.20 6.78
N GLY A 76 21.06 -20.27 6.15
CA GLY A 76 21.31 -19.75 4.81
C GLY A 76 20.73 -20.64 3.70
N SER A 77 20.64 -21.95 3.94
CA SER A 77 20.10 -22.95 3.01
C SER A 77 18.64 -23.31 3.30
N SER A 78 17.91 -23.77 2.28
CA SER A 78 16.52 -24.24 2.41
C SER A 78 16.35 -25.74 2.28
N ASP A 79 17.37 -26.41 1.75
CA ASP A 79 17.30 -27.83 1.44
C ASP A 79 17.76 -28.68 2.62
N VAL A 80 16.91 -29.63 3.00
CA VAL A 80 17.35 -30.78 3.78
C VAL A 80 17.91 -31.80 2.81
N TRP A 81 19.19 -32.15 2.96
CA TRP A 81 19.81 -33.17 2.12
C TRP A 81 20.78 -34.05 2.89
N LEU A 82 20.90 -35.31 2.43
CA LEU A 82 21.63 -36.37 3.10
C LEU A 82 22.72 -36.94 2.18
N PRO A 83 23.91 -37.27 2.71
CA PRO A 83 24.93 -37.99 1.95
C PRO A 83 24.42 -39.40 1.60
N TYR A 84 24.53 -39.77 0.34
CA TYR A 84 24.18 -41.13 -0.08
C TYR A 84 25.22 -42.14 0.41
N ARG A 85 24.78 -43.25 0.98
CA ARG A 85 25.66 -44.30 1.51
C ARG A 85 26.66 -44.83 0.50
N GLU A 86 26.28 -45.00 -0.77
CA GLU A 86 27.19 -45.47 -1.83
C GLU A 86 27.90 -44.32 -2.57
N SER A 87 27.80 -43.09 -2.08
CA SER A 87 28.53 -41.95 -2.66
C SER A 87 30.04 -42.17 -2.51
N ARG A 88 30.80 -41.60 -3.45
CA ARG A 88 32.26 -41.69 -3.41
C ARG A 88 32.84 -41.10 -2.12
N ILE A 89 32.29 -40.00 -1.63
CA ILE A 89 32.77 -39.32 -0.42
C ILE A 89 32.60 -40.17 0.85
N CYS A 90 31.60 -41.09 0.90
CA CYS A 90 31.42 -42.00 2.03
C CYS A 90 32.15 -43.35 1.87
N ASN A 91 32.76 -43.64 0.71
CA ASN A 91 33.39 -44.94 0.41
C ASN A 91 34.86 -44.87 -0.06
N ASP A 92 35.42 -43.69 -0.32
CA ASP A 92 36.84 -43.53 -0.62
C ASP A 92 37.64 -43.80 0.66
N GLY A 93 38.08 -45.06 0.79
CA GLY A 93 38.81 -45.59 1.94
C GLY A 93 40.27 -45.15 2.05
N ASP A 94 40.53 -43.84 2.16
CA ASP A 94 41.77 -43.38 2.79
C ASP A 94 41.61 -43.53 4.31
N ALA A 95 42.25 -44.58 4.82
CA ALA A 95 42.01 -45.22 6.12
C ALA A 95 42.47 -44.43 7.36
N ASP A 96 42.46 -43.09 7.32
CA ASP A 96 42.74 -42.21 8.47
C ASP A 96 41.69 -41.10 8.68
N GLU A 97 40.67 -40.94 7.81
CA GLU A 97 39.58 -39.97 8.01
C GLU A 97 38.19 -40.63 8.03
N ASP A 98 37.46 -40.34 9.09
CA ASP A 98 36.10 -40.76 9.42
C ASP A 98 35.08 -40.13 8.44
N THR A 99 35.01 -40.64 7.20
CA THR A 99 34.13 -40.11 6.16
C THR A 99 32.66 -40.48 6.41
N CYS A 100 31.77 -39.48 6.51
CA CYS A 100 30.34 -39.64 6.80
C CYS A 100 30.00 -40.23 8.18
N THR A 101 30.80 -39.99 9.22
CA THR A 101 30.50 -40.43 10.60
C THR A 101 29.28 -39.82 11.25
N LEU A 102 28.79 -38.70 10.71
CA LEU A 102 27.50 -38.11 11.12
C LEU A 102 26.31 -38.79 10.45
N GLY A 103 26.53 -39.90 9.73
CA GLY A 103 25.48 -40.69 9.10
C GLY A 103 25.42 -40.52 7.59
N SER A 104 24.95 -41.55 6.91
CA SER A 104 24.67 -41.58 5.48
C SER A 104 23.37 -42.32 5.26
N PHE A 105 22.56 -41.90 4.29
CA PHE A 105 21.26 -42.49 4.05
C PHE A 105 21.32 -43.62 3.02
N ASP A 106 20.67 -44.74 3.36
CA ASP A 106 20.49 -45.90 2.48
C ASP A 106 19.01 -46.04 2.10
N PRO A 107 18.60 -45.66 0.87
CA PRO A 107 17.25 -45.81 0.38
C PRO A 107 16.71 -47.25 0.45
N SER A 108 17.58 -48.27 0.42
CA SER A 108 17.15 -49.67 0.47
C SER A 108 16.68 -50.13 1.85
N GLN A 109 16.94 -49.32 2.89
CA GLN A 109 16.60 -49.60 4.28
C GLN A 109 15.35 -48.84 4.78
N SER A 110 14.71 -48.03 3.92
CA SER A 110 13.47 -47.33 4.22
C SER A 110 12.33 -47.83 3.32
N ASP A 111 11.26 -48.33 3.93
CA ASP A 111 10.04 -48.74 3.23
C ASP A 111 9.20 -47.54 2.75
N SER A 112 9.41 -46.35 3.33
CA SER A 112 8.71 -45.10 2.98
C SER A 112 9.47 -44.23 1.95
N TYR A 113 10.63 -44.69 1.48
CA TYR A 113 11.41 -44.00 0.45
C TYR A 113 10.68 -43.96 -0.90
N GLU A 114 10.46 -42.75 -1.42
CA GLU A 114 9.91 -42.51 -2.76
C GLU A 114 10.86 -41.63 -3.58
N LEU A 115 11.37 -42.16 -4.70
CA LEU A 115 12.18 -41.37 -5.63
C LEU A 115 11.30 -40.38 -6.39
N VAL A 116 11.58 -39.09 -6.25
CA VAL A 116 10.86 -38.00 -6.94
C VAL A 116 11.56 -37.62 -8.25
N GLY A 117 12.88 -37.46 -8.24
CA GLY A 117 13.65 -37.00 -9.39
C GLY A 117 15.08 -37.54 -9.40
N LEU A 118 15.44 -38.27 -10.46
CA LEU A 118 16.78 -38.83 -10.61
C LEU A 118 17.75 -37.78 -11.16
N HIS A 119 18.90 -37.57 -10.50
CA HIS A 119 19.93 -36.60 -10.90
C HIS A 119 19.46 -35.15 -11.02
N MET A 120 18.46 -34.77 -10.21
CA MET A 120 17.85 -33.44 -10.25
C MET A 120 18.25 -32.56 -9.07
N PHE A 121 18.84 -33.10 -8.02
CA PHE A 121 19.34 -32.32 -6.89
C PHE A 121 20.73 -31.78 -7.24
N ASP A 122 20.91 -30.45 -7.22
CA ASP A 122 22.18 -29.77 -7.44
C ASP A 122 22.25 -28.47 -6.62
N ILE A 123 23.07 -28.48 -5.57
CA ILE A 123 23.32 -27.33 -4.71
C ILE A 123 24.82 -27.00 -4.69
N SER A 124 25.14 -25.71 -4.71
CA SER A 124 26.51 -25.19 -4.59
C SER A 124 26.52 -24.03 -3.60
N TYR A 125 27.53 -23.97 -2.75
CA TYR A 125 27.67 -23.00 -1.66
C TYR A 125 28.74 -21.94 -1.97
N ILE A 126 28.78 -20.89 -1.15
CA ILE A 126 29.66 -19.72 -1.36
C ILE A 126 31.16 -20.08 -1.25
N ASP A 127 31.49 -21.14 -0.52
CA ASP A 127 32.85 -21.67 -0.35
C ASP A 127 33.27 -22.65 -1.45
N ASP A 128 32.54 -22.67 -2.58
CA ASP A 128 32.68 -23.59 -3.71
C ASP A 128 32.39 -25.07 -3.39
N SER A 129 31.90 -25.36 -2.18
CA SER A 129 31.40 -26.71 -1.86
C SER A 129 30.08 -27.00 -2.57
N TYR A 130 29.77 -28.27 -2.81
CA TYR A 130 28.57 -28.67 -3.57
C TYR A 130 28.05 -30.05 -3.18
N SER A 131 26.77 -30.30 -3.47
CA SER A 131 26.15 -31.63 -3.39
C SER A 131 25.19 -31.84 -4.56
N ARG A 132 25.30 -33.00 -5.21
CA ARG A 132 24.52 -33.36 -6.41
C ARG A 132 23.98 -34.77 -6.30
N GLY A 133 22.75 -35.00 -6.73
CA GLY A 133 22.16 -36.33 -6.79
C GLY A 133 20.65 -36.32 -7.05
N ASP A 134 19.89 -37.06 -6.25
CA ASP A 134 18.47 -37.29 -6.51
C ASP A 134 17.58 -36.47 -5.56
N TYR A 135 16.36 -36.18 -5.97
CA TYR A 135 15.28 -35.78 -5.06
C TYR A 135 14.46 -36.99 -4.66
N PHE A 136 14.16 -37.11 -3.37
CA PHE A 136 13.30 -38.16 -2.82
C PHE A 136 12.36 -37.60 -1.76
N GLN A 137 11.28 -38.33 -1.48
CA GLN A 137 10.39 -38.10 -0.35
C GLN A 137 10.54 -39.22 0.66
N ASP A 138 10.59 -38.87 1.94
CA ASP A 138 10.56 -39.82 3.04
C ASP A 138 10.10 -39.13 4.35
N ASP A 139 9.87 -39.90 5.40
CA ASP A 139 9.55 -39.40 6.73
C ASP A 139 10.80 -38.88 7.44
N ILE A 140 10.71 -37.71 8.09
CA ILE A 140 11.77 -37.17 8.97
C ILE A 140 11.23 -36.99 10.38
N ARG A 141 11.96 -37.52 11.38
CA ARG A 141 11.72 -37.28 12.80
C ARG A 141 12.76 -36.30 13.32
N ILE A 142 12.30 -35.21 13.94
CA ILE A 142 13.13 -34.17 14.56
C ILE A 142 12.52 -33.81 15.91
N GLY A 143 13.31 -33.94 16.98
CA GLY A 143 12.78 -33.93 18.34
C GLY A 143 11.71 -35.02 18.53
N ASP A 144 10.59 -34.66 19.14
CA ASP A 144 9.48 -35.58 19.42
C ASP A 144 8.43 -35.68 18.29
N VAL A 145 8.67 -35.06 17.13
CA VAL A 145 7.70 -35.00 16.02
C VAL A 145 8.18 -35.70 14.77
N VAL A 146 7.23 -36.18 13.96
CA VAL A 146 7.47 -36.78 12.65
C VAL A 146 6.78 -35.92 11.59
N VAL A 147 7.53 -35.49 10.57
CA VAL A 147 7.02 -34.85 9.37
C VAL A 147 7.01 -35.89 8.27
N HIS A 148 5.83 -36.20 7.74
CA HIS A 148 5.65 -37.22 6.73
C HIS A 148 5.89 -36.69 5.31
N ASN A 149 6.46 -37.52 4.44
CA ASN A 149 6.69 -37.23 3.01
C ASN A 149 7.45 -35.92 2.74
N LEU A 150 8.48 -35.60 3.54
CA LEU A 150 9.30 -34.42 3.28
C LEU A 150 10.16 -34.64 2.03
N THR A 151 10.18 -33.66 1.12
CA THR A 151 11.07 -33.70 -0.05
C THR A 151 12.48 -33.31 0.37
N MET A 152 13.46 -34.16 0.07
CA MET A 152 14.86 -34.04 0.49
C MET A 152 15.81 -34.36 -0.67
N GLY A 153 17.03 -33.81 -0.60
CA GLY A 153 18.11 -34.13 -1.53
C GLY A 153 18.91 -35.35 -1.09
N LEU A 154 19.23 -36.25 -2.02
CA LEU A 154 20.14 -37.37 -1.81
C LEU A 154 21.46 -37.10 -2.53
N GLY A 155 22.47 -36.66 -1.79
CA GLY A 155 23.79 -36.29 -2.31
C GLY A 155 24.60 -37.50 -2.76
N ARG A 156 24.51 -37.86 -4.04
CA ARG A 156 25.29 -38.95 -4.66
C ARG A 156 26.74 -38.54 -4.96
N SER A 157 26.96 -37.26 -5.21
CA SER A 157 28.26 -36.64 -5.47
C SER A 157 28.33 -35.35 -4.67
N SER A 158 29.11 -35.33 -3.60
CA SER A 158 29.24 -34.18 -2.70
C SER A 158 30.71 -33.92 -2.39
N SER A 159 31.07 -32.65 -2.18
CA SER A 159 32.33 -32.26 -1.52
C SER A 159 32.19 -32.16 0.00
N ILE A 160 30.96 -32.22 0.53
CA ILE A 160 30.62 -32.17 1.95
C ILE A 160 30.33 -33.59 2.43
N SER A 161 30.98 -34.00 3.53
CA SER A 161 30.91 -35.37 4.07
C SER A 161 29.73 -35.61 5.03
N HIS A 162 28.97 -34.58 5.38
CA HIS A 162 27.78 -34.64 6.23
C HIS A 162 26.59 -33.98 5.54
N GLY A 163 25.38 -34.25 6.03
CA GLY A 163 24.16 -33.65 5.48
C GLY A 163 23.83 -32.32 6.13
N LEU A 164 22.92 -31.58 5.50
CA LEU A 164 22.45 -30.27 5.95
C LEU A 164 20.95 -30.29 6.22
N ALA A 165 20.56 -29.59 7.28
CA ALA A 165 19.18 -29.29 7.63
C ALA A 165 18.90 -27.82 7.29
N GLY A 166 18.60 -27.54 6.02
CA GLY A 166 18.22 -26.21 5.56
C GLY A 166 16.86 -25.78 6.12
N ILE A 167 16.82 -24.60 6.72
CA ILE A 167 15.62 -24.00 7.34
C ILE A 167 15.32 -22.57 6.88
N GLY A 168 15.98 -22.13 5.80
CA GLY A 168 15.81 -20.82 5.16
C GLY A 168 14.54 -20.69 4.30
N TYR A 169 14.57 -19.76 3.33
CA TYR A 169 13.45 -19.48 2.43
C TYR A 169 13.30 -20.50 1.30
N ALA A 170 12.15 -21.16 1.16
CA ALA A 170 11.90 -22.15 0.08
C ALA A 170 12.23 -21.65 -1.35
N GLN A 171 12.28 -20.35 -1.60
CA GLN A 171 12.75 -19.77 -2.87
C GLN A 171 14.25 -19.98 -3.14
N ASN A 172 15.04 -20.37 -2.14
CA ASN A 172 16.46 -20.70 -2.20
C ASN A 172 16.72 -22.21 -2.36
N GLU A 173 15.67 -22.99 -2.65
CA GLU A 173 15.79 -24.42 -2.96
C GLU A 173 16.55 -24.63 -4.28
N ALA A 174 17.35 -25.69 -4.35
CA ALA A 174 18.08 -26.10 -5.54
C ALA A 174 17.13 -26.30 -6.75
N TYR A 175 17.51 -25.71 -7.89
CA TYR A 175 16.65 -25.65 -9.08
C TYR A 175 16.51 -27.03 -9.74
N THR A 176 15.28 -27.42 -10.11
CA THR A 176 15.02 -28.66 -10.87
C THR A 176 14.54 -28.39 -12.29
N ASP A 177 15.14 -29.05 -13.28
CA ASP A 177 14.76 -28.94 -14.71
C ASP A 177 13.39 -29.56 -15.06
N VAL A 178 12.65 -30.14 -14.11
CA VAL A 178 11.42 -30.93 -14.41
C VAL A 178 10.18 -30.43 -13.68
N ALA A 179 10.26 -29.40 -12.81
CA ALA A 179 9.06 -28.83 -12.20
C ALA A 179 9.22 -27.33 -11.91
N ASP A 180 8.33 -26.50 -12.47
CA ASP A 180 8.10 -25.09 -12.06
C ASP A 180 7.53 -24.98 -10.61
N SER A 181 7.83 -25.92 -9.71
CA SER A 181 7.26 -26.02 -8.37
C SER A 181 8.31 -26.01 -7.27
N THR A 182 8.33 -24.94 -6.48
CA THR A 182 8.88 -24.92 -5.11
C THR A 182 8.22 -26.01 -4.27
N TYR A 183 8.98 -26.83 -3.55
CA TYR A 183 8.42 -27.81 -2.60
C TYR A 183 8.39 -27.21 -1.19
N PRO A 184 7.67 -27.83 -0.23
CA PRO A 184 7.69 -27.32 1.14
C PRO A 184 8.93 -27.79 1.88
N ASN A 185 9.87 -26.87 2.14
CA ASN A 185 10.98 -27.11 3.06
C ASN A 185 10.53 -27.38 4.51
N LEU A 186 11.47 -27.79 5.38
CA LEU A 186 11.16 -28.34 6.70
C LEU A 186 10.25 -27.45 7.57
N PRO A 187 10.49 -26.14 7.78
CA PRO A 187 9.59 -25.28 8.57
C PRO A 187 8.18 -25.16 7.97
N ILE A 188 8.08 -25.14 6.64
CA ILE A 188 6.80 -25.07 5.93
C ILE A 188 6.05 -26.40 6.07
N ALA A 189 6.73 -27.53 5.93
CA ALA A 189 6.17 -28.85 6.10
C ALA A 189 5.67 -29.07 7.54
N MET A 190 6.42 -28.62 8.56
CA MET A 190 5.97 -28.64 9.96
C MET A 190 4.67 -27.87 10.17
N ARG A 191 4.53 -26.68 9.57
CA ARG A 191 3.28 -25.91 9.63
C ARG A 191 2.14 -26.60 8.89
N GLN A 192 2.37 -27.15 7.70
CA GLN A 192 1.36 -27.88 6.94
C GLN A 192 0.86 -29.13 7.69
N ALA A 193 1.76 -29.81 8.40
CA ALA A 193 1.43 -30.91 9.29
C ALA A 193 0.70 -30.47 10.58
N GLY A 194 0.53 -29.17 10.81
CA GLY A 194 -0.12 -28.62 11.98
C GLY A 194 0.70 -28.71 13.26
N LEU A 195 2.01 -28.94 13.16
CA LEU A 195 2.92 -29.10 14.29
C LEU A 195 3.35 -27.75 14.89
N ILE A 196 3.35 -26.68 14.07
CA ILE A 196 3.62 -25.30 14.50
C ILE A 196 2.58 -24.32 13.93
N ASN A 197 2.33 -23.23 14.63
CA ASN A 197 1.28 -22.25 14.27
C ASN A 197 1.64 -21.34 13.08
N THR A 198 2.92 -21.08 12.86
CA THR A 198 3.44 -20.18 11.81
C THR A 198 4.82 -20.66 11.36
N VAL A 199 5.27 -20.25 10.16
CA VAL A 199 6.63 -20.57 9.67
C VAL A 199 7.61 -19.57 10.30
N ALA A 200 7.83 -19.73 11.60
CA ALA A 200 8.80 -18.96 12.36
C ALA A 200 9.43 -19.84 13.43
N TYR A 201 10.70 -19.57 13.74
CA TYR A 201 11.46 -20.27 14.76
C TYR A 201 12.42 -19.30 15.43
N SER A 202 12.82 -19.63 16.66
CA SER A 202 13.88 -18.92 17.36
C SER A 202 15.12 -19.80 17.52
N LEU A 203 16.28 -19.17 17.48
CA LEU A 203 17.59 -19.80 17.54
C LEU A 203 18.38 -19.22 18.71
N TRP A 204 18.88 -20.10 19.56
CA TRP A 204 19.78 -19.78 20.66
C TRP A 204 20.94 -20.75 20.67
N LEU A 205 22.12 -20.29 20.25
CA LEU A 205 23.30 -21.13 20.09
C LEU A 205 24.09 -21.33 21.40
N ASN A 206 23.80 -20.52 22.42
CA ASN A 206 24.50 -20.47 23.71
C ASN A 206 25.99 -20.09 23.57
N ASP A 207 26.74 -20.04 24.68
CA ASP A 207 28.18 -19.74 24.66
C ASP A 207 29.01 -20.79 23.91
N LEU A 208 30.19 -20.42 23.43
CA LEU A 208 31.09 -21.30 22.67
C LEU A 208 31.45 -22.57 23.46
N ASP A 209 31.54 -22.49 24.79
CA ASP A 209 31.89 -23.60 25.67
C ASP A 209 30.71 -24.51 26.03
N ALA A 210 29.49 -24.10 25.74
CA ALA A 210 28.31 -24.94 25.88
C ALA A 210 28.34 -26.08 24.85
N ASN A 211 28.07 -27.30 25.33
CA ASN A 211 27.94 -28.47 24.47
C ASN A 211 26.66 -28.45 23.62
N THR A 212 25.68 -27.64 24.02
CA THR A 212 24.34 -27.61 23.42
C THR A 212 23.77 -26.20 23.33
N GLY A 213 23.18 -25.89 22.17
CA GLY A 213 22.23 -24.81 21.97
C GLY A 213 20.82 -25.38 21.73
N ASN A 214 19.89 -24.55 21.29
CA ASN A 214 18.51 -24.94 21.04
C ASN A 214 17.88 -24.18 19.86
N ILE A 215 17.05 -24.89 19.10
CA ILE A 215 16.11 -24.31 18.14
C ILE A 215 14.68 -24.59 18.59
N LEU A 216 13.84 -23.56 18.49
CA LEU A 216 12.45 -23.62 18.91
C LEU A 216 11.54 -23.23 17.73
N PHE A 217 10.96 -24.23 17.07
CA PHE A 217 9.99 -24.00 16.00
C PHE A 217 8.63 -23.60 16.60
N GLY A 218 8.05 -22.52 16.10
CA GLY A 218 6.72 -22.07 16.51
C GLY A 218 6.68 -21.29 17.82
N GLY A 219 7.81 -20.93 18.42
CA GLY A 219 7.85 -20.14 19.66
C GLY A 219 9.13 -19.35 19.90
N ILE A 220 9.14 -18.65 21.04
CA ILE A 220 10.29 -17.96 21.63
C ILE A 220 10.47 -18.41 23.08
N ASP A 221 11.68 -18.27 23.59
CA ASP A 221 12.00 -18.44 25.00
C ASP A 221 12.48 -17.10 25.58
N ASN A 222 11.64 -16.47 26.41
CA ASN A 222 11.93 -15.16 26.99
C ASN A 222 13.04 -15.21 28.06
N ALA A 223 13.43 -16.39 28.52
CA ALA A 223 14.51 -16.54 29.49
C ALA A 223 15.90 -16.49 28.85
N LYS A 224 16.02 -16.61 27.51
CA LYS A 224 17.31 -16.79 26.80
C LYS A 224 17.97 -15.52 26.27
N PHE A 225 17.35 -14.36 26.48
CA PHE A 225 17.88 -13.08 25.99
C PHE A 225 17.69 -11.94 26.98
N GLN A 226 18.52 -10.91 26.84
CA GLN A 226 18.49 -9.71 27.67
C GLN A 226 17.96 -8.51 26.89
N GLY A 227 17.21 -7.64 27.56
CA GLY A 227 16.67 -6.43 26.95
C GLY A 227 15.39 -6.67 26.15
N GLN A 228 15.20 -5.92 25.06
CA GLN A 228 14.01 -6.00 24.22
C GLN A 228 14.33 -6.61 22.86
N LEU A 229 13.50 -7.54 22.43
CA LEU A 229 13.56 -8.13 21.09
C LEU A 229 13.20 -7.04 20.05
N THR A 230 14.15 -6.71 19.18
CA THR A 230 14.00 -5.63 18.20
C THR A 230 13.74 -6.22 16.82
N ILE A 231 12.62 -5.83 16.19
CA ILE A 231 12.23 -6.32 14.86
C ILE A 231 12.94 -5.50 13.79
N ILE A 232 13.49 -6.20 12.81
CA ILE A 232 14.15 -5.67 11.62
C ILE A 232 13.50 -6.31 10.39
N ASP A 233 13.07 -5.50 9.43
CA ASP A 233 12.65 -5.98 8.12
C ASP A 233 13.87 -6.52 7.35
N LEU A 234 13.71 -7.69 6.73
CA LEU A 234 14.71 -8.26 5.85
C LEU A 234 14.78 -7.47 4.53
N LEU A 235 15.96 -7.48 3.91
CA LEU A 235 16.18 -6.89 2.58
C LEU A 235 15.98 -7.97 1.51
N PRO A 236 15.14 -7.73 0.48
CA PRO A 236 15.01 -8.68 -0.62
C PRO A 236 16.28 -8.70 -1.50
N ASP A 237 16.43 -9.77 -2.26
CA ASP A 237 17.42 -9.88 -3.32
C ASP A 237 17.17 -8.80 -4.39
N GLU A 238 18.21 -8.06 -4.78
CA GLU A 238 18.07 -6.91 -5.70
C GLU A 238 17.74 -7.31 -7.13
N ALA A 239 18.16 -8.51 -7.56
CA ALA A 239 17.96 -8.97 -8.93
C ALA A 239 16.54 -9.52 -9.15
N THR A 240 15.98 -10.17 -8.14
CA THR A 240 14.71 -10.90 -8.22
C THR A 240 13.57 -10.24 -7.45
N GLY A 241 13.86 -9.40 -6.46
CA GLY A 241 12.87 -8.84 -5.52
C GLY A 241 12.32 -9.86 -4.52
N ASN A 242 12.81 -11.10 -4.55
CA ASN A 242 12.40 -12.18 -3.66
C ASN A 242 13.27 -12.23 -2.40
N TYR A 243 12.73 -12.84 -1.34
CA TYR A 243 13.49 -13.16 -0.14
C TYR A 243 14.09 -14.56 -0.30
N THR A 244 15.40 -14.63 -0.45
CA THR A 244 16.14 -15.90 -0.59
C THR A 244 17.03 -16.19 0.61
N HIS A 245 17.46 -15.14 1.33
CA HIS A 245 18.33 -15.23 2.50
C HIS A 245 17.90 -14.23 3.57
N PHE A 246 18.34 -14.43 4.81
CA PHE A 246 18.09 -13.50 5.93
C PHE A 246 19.05 -12.30 5.89
N ILE A 247 18.85 -11.43 4.89
CA ILE A 247 19.72 -10.26 4.65
C ILE A 247 19.27 -9.06 5.49
N VAL A 248 20.20 -8.47 6.24
CA VAL A 248 20.01 -7.18 6.92
C VAL A 248 21.14 -6.20 6.59
N ALA A 249 20.91 -4.92 6.86
CA ALA A 249 21.95 -3.90 6.76
C ALA A 249 22.79 -3.84 8.04
N MET A 250 24.10 -4.05 7.92
CA MET A 250 25.08 -3.76 8.96
C MET A 250 25.55 -2.31 8.82
N THR A 251 25.40 -1.52 9.87
CA THR A 251 25.56 -0.05 9.83
C THR A 251 26.75 0.45 10.62
N SER A 252 27.28 -0.34 11.56
CA SER A 252 28.50 0.00 12.29
C SER A 252 29.18 -1.24 12.89
N LEU A 253 30.50 -1.15 13.08
CA LEU A 253 31.29 -2.06 13.88
C LEU A 253 32.20 -1.23 14.80
N GLU A 254 32.12 -1.44 16.10
CA GLU A 254 32.96 -0.74 17.08
C GLU A 254 33.79 -1.75 17.86
N ALA A 255 35.10 -1.57 17.91
CA ALA A 255 35.98 -2.32 18.79
C ALA A 255 36.05 -1.62 20.14
N ARG A 256 35.89 -2.34 21.24
CA ARG A 256 36.04 -1.82 22.60
C ARG A 256 37.06 -2.62 23.38
N SER A 257 37.97 -1.90 24.03
CA SER A 257 38.99 -2.44 24.92
C SER A 257 38.99 -1.66 26.24
N PRO A 258 39.63 -2.17 27.31
CA PRO A 258 39.83 -1.39 28.54
C PRO A 258 40.55 -0.04 28.33
N SER A 259 41.30 0.11 27.23
CA SER A 259 42.01 1.34 26.86
C SER A 259 41.17 2.37 26.11
N GLY A 260 40.01 2.01 25.56
CA GLY A 260 39.19 2.92 24.75
C GLY A 260 38.21 2.20 23.83
N SER A 261 37.54 2.98 22.98
CA SER A 261 36.64 2.46 21.94
C SER A 261 37.01 3.06 20.59
N ASP A 262 37.19 2.21 19.60
CA ASP A 262 37.55 2.58 18.24
C ASP A 262 36.41 2.20 17.29
N ILE A 263 35.92 3.19 16.52
CA ILE A 263 34.88 2.98 15.53
C ILE A 263 35.56 2.54 14.24
N LEU A 264 35.29 1.31 13.81
CA LEU A 264 35.87 0.78 12.58
C LEU A 264 35.09 1.32 11.39
N THR A 265 35.80 1.76 10.36
CA THR A 265 35.18 2.44 9.21
C THR A 265 35.44 1.69 7.92
N SER A 266 34.41 1.55 7.09
CA SER A 266 34.54 1.01 5.74
C SER A 266 33.83 1.92 4.76
N ARG A 267 34.33 1.98 3.52
CA ARG A 267 33.64 2.71 2.44
C ARG A 267 32.33 2.03 2.02
N GLU A 268 32.15 0.77 2.40
CA GLU A 268 30.97 -0.03 2.08
C GLU A 268 29.88 0.08 3.15
N LEU A 269 30.12 0.70 4.31
CA LEU A 269 29.07 0.91 5.32
C LEU A 269 28.02 1.94 4.85
N PRO A 270 26.71 1.67 4.99
CA PRO A 270 26.12 0.40 5.42
C PRO A 270 26.16 -0.67 4.30
N PHE A 271 26.50 -1.92 4.64
CA PHE A 271 26.51 -3.04 3.69
C PHE A 271 25.54 -4.15 4.11
N LYS A 272 25.20 -5.02 3.15
CA LYS A 272 24.30 -6.15 3.35
C LYS A 272 25.04 -7.34 3.94
N VAL A 273 24.44 -7.97 4.95
CA VAL A 273 24.98 -9.16 5.60
C VAL A 273 23.89 -10.22 5.78
N VAL A 274 24.24 -11.47 5.58
CA VAL A 274 23.38 -12.64 5.79
C VAL A 274 23.59 -13.17 7.21
N LEU A 275 22.52 -13.44 7.95
CA LEU A 275 22.59 -14.20 9.20
C LEU A 275 22.51 -15.69 8.88
N ASP A 276 23.61 -16.41 9.08
CA ASP A 276 23.77 -17.78 8.60
C ASP A 276 24.47 -18.69 9.63
N SER A 277 23.75 -19.70 10.15
CA SER A 277 24.31 -20.74 11.01
C SER A 277 25.03 -21.87 10.24
N GLY A 278 24.93 -21.91 8.91
CA GLY A 278 25.71 -22.80 8.06
C GLY A 278 27.21 -22.43 8.03
N THR A 279 27.54 -21.22 8.49
CA THR A 279 28.88 -20.66 8.51
C THR A 279 29.32 -20.35 9.95
N THR A 280 30.44 -20.89 10.41
CA THR A 280 30.95 -20.61 11.77
C THR A 280 31.48 -19.18 11.94
N LEU A 281 32.19 -18.66 10.93
CA LEU A 281 32.93 -17.40 11.02
C LEU A 281 32.12 -16.21 10.49
N THR A 282 32.44 -15.02 10.98
CA THR A 282 31.87 -13.76 10.52
C THR A 282 32.75 -13.19 9.41
N TYR A 283 32.20 -13.02 8.22
CA TYR A 283 32.89 -12.48 7.04
C TYR A 283 32.41 -11.07 6.72
N VAL A 284 33.32 -10.10 6.78
CA VAL A 284 33.06 -8.67 6.54
C VAL A 284 33.98 -8.12 5.43
N PRO A 285 33.73 -6.91 4.90
CA PRO A 285 34.63 -6.29 3.92
C PRO A 285 36.09 -6.30 4.38
N THR A 286 37.00 -6.49 3.43
CA THR A 286 38.43 -6.66 3.72
C THR A 286 39.03 -5.48 4.51
N ASP A 287 38.57 -4.24 4.26
CA ASP A 287 39.04 -3.06 4.99
C ASP A 287 38.58 -3.05 6.47
N LEU A 288 37.38 -3.53 6.74
CA LEU A 288 36.84 -3.65 8.09
C LEU A 288 37.48 -4.82 8.86
N ALA A 289 37.66 -5.97 8.21
CA ALA A 289 38.34 -7.12 8.79
C ALA A 289 39.78 -6.79 9.17
N SER A 290 40.52 -6.12 8.28
CA SER A 290 41.91 -5.72 8.53
C SER A 290 42.03 -4.79 9.75
N GLN A 291 41.10 -3.84 9.91
CA GLN A 291 41.04 -2.98 11.09
C GLN A 291 40.75 -3.80 12.36
N ALA A 292 39.77 -4.73 12.31
CA ALA A 292 39.48 -5.60 13.44
C ALA A 292 40.69 -6.47 13.84
N TRP A 293 41.48 -6.94 12.86
CA TRP A 293 42.71 -7.68 13.11
C TRP A 293 43.78 -6.82 13.79
N GLU A 294 43.94 -5.58 13.35
CA GLU A 294 44.88 -4.63 13.96
C GLU A 294 44.53 -4.35 15.43
N GLU A 295 43.24 -4.23 15.78
CA GLU A 295 42.77 -3.95 17.14
C GLU A 295 43.16 -5.07 18.14
N VAL A 296 43.09 -6.33 17.71
CA VAL A 296 43.37 -7.49 18.58
C VAL A 296 44.75 -8.11 18.35
N GLY A 297 45.52 -7.58 17.40
CA GLY A 297 46.80 -8.13 16.98
C GLY A 297 46.70 -9.47 16.22
N ALA A 298 45.59 -9.73 15.54
CA ALA A 298 45.46 -10.91 14.69
C ALA A 298 46.34 -10.79 13.42
N ILE A 299 46.85 -11.92 12.96
CA ILE A 299 47.76 -12.02 11.81
C ILE A 299 47.10 -12.92 10.76
N TRP A 300 47.08 -12.48 9.51
CA TRP A 300 46.63 -13.30 8.39
C TRP A 300 47.62 -14.44 8.11
N GLU A 301 47.16 -15.69 8.09
CA GLU A 301 47.96 -16.86 7.74
C GLU A 301 47.63 -17.34 6.30
N PRO A 302 48.50 -17.06 5.31
CA PRO A 302 48.22 -17.37 3.91
C PRO A 302 48.11 -18.86 3.59
N LEU A 303 48.72 -19.75 4.39
CA LEU A 303 48.65 -21.19 4.14
C LEU A 303 47.26 -21.76 4.41
N PHE A 304 46.60 -21.24 5.45
CA PHE A 304 45.27 -21.70 5.85
C PHE A 304 44.15 -20.73 5.45
N ASN A 305 44.50 -19.55 4.91
CA ASN A 305 43.58 -18.55 4.38
C ASN A 305 42.60 -18.00 5.44
N PHE A 306 43.10 -17.77 6.66
CA PHE A 306 42.35 -17.11 7.74
C PHE A 306 43.26 -16.32 8.68
N ALA A 307 42.68 -15.37 9.41
CA ALA A 307 43.34 -14.64 10.49
C ALA A 307 43.43 -15.48 11.78
N VAL A 308 44.62 -15.46 12.37
CA VAL A 308 44.97 -16.17 13.61
C VAL A 308 45.49 -15.23 14.69
N LEU A 309 45.35 -15.63 15.93
CA LEU A 309 45.83 -14.89 17.10
C LEU A 309 46.18 -15.87 18.24
N PRO A 310 46.87 -15.43 19.31
CA PRO A 310 47.15 -16.29 20.44
C PRO A 310 45.88 -16.74 21.14
N CYS A 311 45.73 -18.05 21.39
CA CYS A 311 44.58 -18.58 22.12
C CYS A 311 44.37 -17.90 23.48
N SER A 312 45.43 -17.41 24.11
CA SER A 312 45.41 -16.65 25.37
C SER A 312 44.55 -15.37 25.33
N HIS A 313 44.27 -14.82 24.15
CA HIS A 313 43.44 -13.62 23.98
C HIS A 313 41.95 -13.85 24.25
N TRP A 314 41.50 -15.09 24.43
CA TRP A 314 40.12 -15.39 24.84
C TRP A 314 39.71 -14.70 26.15
N ASP A 315 40.67 -14.53 27.08
CA ASP A 315 40.47 -13.90 28.40
C ASP A 315 40.65 -12.36 28.36
N HIS A 316 40.68 -11.75 27.17
CA HIS A 316 40.74 -10.30 27.04
C HIS A 316 39.36 -9.67 27.27
N ASP A 317 39.29 -8.66 28.15
CA ASP A 317 38.08 -7.87 28.49
C ASP A 317 37.50 -7.02 27.32
N GLY A 318 37.93 -7.26 26.07
CA GLY A 318 37.47 -6.54 24.89
C GLY A 318 36.23 -7.15 24.24
N TYR A 319 35.54 -6.38 23.41
CA TYR A 319 34.42 -6.87 22.59
C TYR A 319 34.24 -6.05 21.31
N PHE A 320 33.55 -6.63 20.33
CA PHE A 320 33.11 -5.95 19.12
C PHE A 320 31.60 -5.70 19.17
N SER A 321 31.17 -4.46 18.97
CA SER A 321 29.76 -4.07 18.92
C SER A 321 29.29 -3.92 17.47
N PHE A 322 28.37 -4.79 17.05
CA PHE A 322 27.78 -4.81 15.72
C PHE A 322 26.46 -4.05 15.74
N GLY A 323 26.36 -2.95 14.98
CA GLY A 323 25.12 -2.20 14.80
C GLY A 323 24.40 -2.61 13.52
N LEU A 324 23.11 -2.94 13.64
CA LEU A 324 22.26 -3.39 12.53
C LEU A 324 21.11 -2.40 12.29
N ALA A 325 20.58 -2.34 11.07
CA ALA A 325 19.37 -1.60 10.66
C ALA A 325 19.33 -0.07 10.88
N GLY A 326 20.40 0.53 11.40
CA GLY A 326 20.55 1.99 11.52
C GLY A 326 20.93 2.47 12.91
N PRO A 327 20.89 3.80 13.17
CA PRO A 327 21.22 4.36 14.49
C PRO A 327 20.30 3.86 15.61
N ASP A 328 19.04 3.57 15.28
CA ASP A 328 18.01 3.12 16.21
C ASP A 328 17.85 1.58 16.25
N GLY A 329 18.62 0.85 15.43
CA GLY A 329 18.57 -0.61 15.37
C GLY A 329 19.38 -1.30 16.47
N PRO A 330 19.29 -2.64 16.59
CA PRO A 330 19.91 -3.35 17.69
C PRO A 330 21.43 -3.35 17.57
N ARG A 331 22.08 -3.33 18.72
CA ARG A 331 23.54 -3.47 18.87
C ARG A 331 23.84 -4.74 19.64
N ILE A 332 24.60 -5.64 19.03
CA ILE A 332 25.02 -6.91 19.62
C ILE A 332 26.51 -6.81 19.93
N ASN A 333 26.87 -7.04 21.19
CA ASN A 333 28.26 -7.06 21.63
C ASN A 333 28.75 -8.51 21.64
N VAL A 334 29.83 -8.77 20.92
CA VAL A 334 30.48 -10.09 20.83
C VAL A 334 31.82 -10.00 21.54
N THR A 335 31.96 -10.76 22.63
CA THR A 335 33.16 -10.78 23.48
C THR A 335 34.28 -11.63 22.86
N MET A 336 35.51 -11.47 23.36
CA MET A 336 36.67 -12.16 22.77
C MET A 336 36.62 -13.68 22.92
N ASP A 337 36.10 -14.21 24.02
CA ASP A 337 35.87 -15.65 24.24
C ASP A 337 34.99 -16.28 23.14
N GLU A 338 34.08 -15.52 22.55
CA GLU A 338 33.24 -15.96 21.42
C GLU A 338 33.93 -15.86 20.06
N LEU A 339 34.95 -15.00 19.95
CA LEU A 339 35.71 -14.70 18.73
C LEU A 339 37.06 -15.42 18.64
N VAL A 340 37.52 -16.10 19.70
CA VAL A 340 38.78 -16.86 19.70
C VAL A 340 38.45 -18.36 19.63
N ILE A 341 38.65 -18.95 18.47
CA ILE A 341 38.23 -20.33 18.18
C ILE A 341 39.45 -21.25 18.14
N ASP A 342 39.43 -22.30 18.97
CA ASP A 342 40.35 -23.42 18.86
C ASP A 342 39.84 -24.41 17.79
N LEU A 343 40.60 -24.56 16.71
CA LEU A 343 40.29 -25.48 15.61
C LEU A 343 40.86 -26.89 15.82
N THR A 344 41.47 -27.15 16.98
CA THR A 344 42.10 -28.43 17.29
C THR A 344 41.43 -29.10 18.49
N ASP A 345 41.70 -30.39 18.67
CA ASP A 345 41.21 -31.20 19.79
C ASP A 345 41.89 -30.87 21.13
N GLY A 346 42.02 -29.57 21.45
CA GLY A 346 42.69 -29.06 22.64
C GLY A 346 44.22 -29.17 22.60
N ASP A 347 44.81 -29.34 21.41
CA ASP A 347 46.27 -29.24 21.18
C ASP A 347 46.58 -28.29 20.00
N PRO A 348 46.31 -26.98 20.15
CA PRO A 348 46.51 -26.02 19.08
C PRO A 348 47.98 -25.95 18.68
N PRO A 349 48.28 -25.70 17.39
CA PRO A 349 49.65 -25.49 16.95
C PRO A 349 50.23 -24.25 17.64
N ARG A 350 51.55 -24.13 17.69
CA ARG A 350 52.21 -22.96 18.27
C ARG A 350 52.81 -22.08 17.20
N PHE A 351 52.81 -20.77 17.40
CA PHE A 351 53.53 -19.85 16.53
C PHE A 351 55.03 -20.20 16.52
N GLU A 352 55.57 -20.58 15.37
CA GLU A 352 57.00 -20.92 15.24
C GLU A 352 57.90 -19.68 15.30
N SER A 353 57.39 -18.51 14.87
CA SER A 353 58.13 -17.25 14.81
C SER A 353 57.17 -16.05 14.85
N GLY A 354 57.70 -14.82 14.97
CA GLY A 354 56.89 -13.60 15.08
C GLY A 354 56.63 -13.15 16.53
N PRO A 355 55.75 -12.15 16.74
CA PRO A 355 55.52 -11.53 18.05
C PRO A 355 54.94 -12.49 19.11
N TYR A 356 54.30 -13.58 18.67
CA TYR A 356 53.63 -14.56 19.53
C TYR A 356 54.35 -15.92 19.59
N SER A 357 55.63 -15.97 19.20
CA SER A 357 56.39 -17.22 19.12
C SER A 357 56.29 -18.05 20.41
N GLY A 358 55.86 -19.31 20.26
CA GLY A 358 55.65 -20.26 21.36
C GLY A 358 54.25 -20.25 21.96
N GLU A 359 53.39 -19.27 21.68
CA GLU A 359 51.99 -19.28 22.08
C GLU A 359 51.15 -20.18 21.19
N PHE A 360 50.05 -20.71 21.74
CA PHE A 360 49.07 -21.50 21.02
C PHE A 360 48.28 -20.64 20.03
N VAL A 361 48.04 -21.15 18.83
CA VAL A 361 47.39 -20.46 17.71
C VAL A 361 45.91 -20.81 17.70
N CYS A 362 45.07 -19.80 17.78
CA CYS A 362 43.61 -19.90 17.60
C CYS A 362 43.17 -19.05 16.41
N GLN A 363 42.05 -19.41 15.79
CA GLN A 363 41.46 -18.65 14.71
C GLN A 363 40.65 -17.48 15.26
N PHE A 364 40.72 -16.33 14.59
CA PHE A 364 39.88 -15.18 14.92
C PHE A 364 38.51 -15.27 14.24
N GLY A 365 37.44 -14.89 14.94
CA GLY A 365 36.08 -15.05 14.46
C GLY A 365 35.69 -14.11 13.31
N ILE A 366 36.34 -12.95 13.18
CA ILE A 366 36.09 -11.97 12.11
C ILE A 366 37.12 -12.15 10.99
N GLN A 367 36.65 -12.52 9.81
CA GLN A 367 37.44 -12.79 8.60
C GLN A 367 37.08 -11.83 7.47
N ASN A 368 37.96 -11.75 6.46
CA ASN A 368 37.71 -10.93 5.29
C ASN A 368 36.97 -11.70 4.18
N ALA A 369 36.07 -11.02 3.50
CA ALA A 369 35.56 -11.43 2.20
C ALA A 369 35.94 -10.40 1.13
N SER A 370 36.19 -10.89 -0.09
CA SER A 370 36.61 -10.05 -1.23
C SER A 370 35.44 -9.41 -1.97
N SER A 371 34.25 -9.99 -1.87
CA SER A 371 32.98 -9.46 -2.37
C SER A 371 31.82 -10.09 -1.62
N GLY A 372 30.69 -9.39 -1.50
CA GLY A 372 29.48 -9.92 -0.87
C GLY A 372 28.84 -11.09 -1.65
N PRO A 373 27.88 -11.79 -1.03
CA PRO A 373 27.26 -11.47 0.27
C PRO A 373 28.20 -11.68 1.47
N TYR A 374 28.21 -10.70 2.38
CA TYR A 374 28.92 -10.81 3.66
C TYR A 374 28.07 -11.64 4.63
N ILE A 375 28.69 -12.27 5.65
CA ILE A 375 28.02 -13.24 6.51
C ILE A 375 28.30 -12.93 7.99
N LEU A 376 27.25 -12.93 8.83
CA LEU A 376 27.37 -13.03 10.28
C LEU A 376 27.11 -14.49 10.67
N GLY A 377 28.19 -15.21 10.94
CA GLY A 377 28.17 -16.64 11.27
C GLY A 377 27.94 -16.92 12.76
N ASP A 378 28.17 -18.17 13.18
CA ASP A 378 27.99 -18.61 14.56
C ASP A 378 28.75 -17.77 15.59
N THR A 379 29.95 -17.29 15.24
CA THR A 379 30.74 -16.34 16.05
C THR A 379 29.97 -15.08 16.46
N PHE A 380 29.07 -14.61 15.60
CA PHE A 380 28.15 -13.53 15.93
C PHE A 380 26.85 -14.08 16.56
N LEU A 381 26.28 -15.13 15.97
CA LEU A 381 24.97 -15.67 16.36
C LEU A 381 24.95 -16.23 17.79
N ARG A 382 26.07 -16.69 18.35
CA ARG A 382 26.16 -17.08 19.77
C ARG A 382 25.84 -15.94 20.73
N SER A 383 26.20 -14.71 20.36
CA SER A 383 25.93 -13.50 21.15
C SER A 383 24.52 -12.91 20.93
N ALA A 384 23.73 -13.49 20.03
CA ALA A 384 22.40 -12.99 19.68
C ALA A 384 21.32 -14.07 19.85
N TYR A 385 20.20 -13.70 20.45
CA TYR A 385 18.97 -14.48 20.34
C TYR A 385 18.20 -14.01 19.11
N VAL A 386 17.98 -14.91 18.15
CA VAL A 386 17.42 -14.55 16.85
C VAL A 386 16.09 -15.25 16.62
N VAL A 387 15.07 -14.49 16.25
CA VAL A 387 13.78 -15.01 15.77
C VAL A 387 13.70 -14.79 14.28
N TYR A 388 13.50 -15.87 13.53
CA TYR A 388 13.32 -15.87 12.08
C TYR A 388 11.83 -16.00 11.76
N ASP A 389 11.23 -14.97 11.15
CA ASP A 389 9.83 -14.96 10.73
C ASP A 389 9.73 -14.93 9.19
N LEU A 390 9.69 -16.13 8.61
CA LEU A 390 9.68 -16.33 7.16
C LEU A 390 8.34 -15.92 6.52
N ILE A 391 7.27 -15.75 7.31
CA ILE A 391 5.96 -15.31 6.80
C ILE A 391 5.90 -13.79 6.66
N ASN A 392 6.45 -13.07 7.63
CA ASN A 392 6.41 -11.62 7.64
C ASN A 392 7.65 -10.97 7.02
N ASN A 393 8.64 -11.77 6.61
CA ASN A 393 9.94 -11.32 6.08
C ASN A 393 10.70 -10.43 7.06
N GLN A 394 10.75 -10.88 8.31
CA GLN A 394 11.32 -10.15 9.43
C GLN A 394 12.24 -11.05 10.25
N ILE A 395 13.23 -10.45 10.88
CA ILE A 395 13.93 -11.06 11.99
C ILE A 395 13.75 -10.21 13.24
N ALA A 396 13.83 -10.83 14.40
CA ALA A 396 13.91 -10.09 15.65
C ALA A 396 15.14 -10.52 16.45
N LEU A 397 15.86 -9.55 16.99
CA LEU A 397 17.19 -9.74 17.59
C LEU A 397 17.25 -9.10 18.98
N ALA A 398 17.89 -9.80 19.91
CA ALA A 398 18.31 -9.26 21.20
C ALA A 398 19.65 -9.88 21.62
N PRO A 399 20.43 -9.21 22.50
CA PRO A 399 21.59 -9.82 23.13
C PRO A 399 21.21 -11.12 23.86
N THR A 400 22.01 -12.16 23.69
CA THR A 400 21.83 -13.44 24.39
C THR A 400 22.01 -13.29 25.92
N ASP A 401 21.38 -14.16 26.70
CA ASP A 401 21.70 -14.36 28.11
C ASP A 401 22.45 -15.68 28.32
N PHE A 402 23.78 -15.62 28.38
CA PHE A 402 24.63 -16.80 28.60
C PHE A 402 24.40 -17.48 29.96
N ASN A 403 23.78 -16.80 30.93
CA ASN A 403 23.51 -17.38 32.25
C ASN A 403 22.11 -18.04 32.36
N ALA A 404 21.36 -18.10 31.25
CA ALA A 404 19.98 -18.55 31.25
C ALA A 404 19.87 -20.07 31.48
N THR A 405 19.54 -20.44 32.71
CA THR A 405 19.29 -21.85 33.12
C THR A 405 17.80 -22.22 33.16
N GLU A 406 16.92 -21.23 33.10
CA GLU A 406 15.46 -21.40 33.06
C GLU A 406 14.93 -21.34 31.61
N THR A 407 13.68 -21.76 31.42
CA THR A 407 12.95 -21.70 30.14
C THR A 407 11.61 -21.00 30.37
N ASP A 408 11.31 -19.96 29.60
CA ASP A 408 10.01 -19.28 29.55
C ASP A 408 9.48 -19.26 28.11
N ILE A 409 9.01 -20.44 27.69
CA ILE A 409 8.54 -20.65 26.32
C ILE A 409 7.16 -20.03 26.11
N THR A 410 7.11 -19.10 25.16
CA THR A 410 5.87 -18.54 24.62
C THR A 410 5.71 -18.99 23.18
N ALA A 411 4.66 -19.76 22.90
CA ALA A 411 4.30 -20.07 21.52
C ALA A 411 3.99 -18.79 20.76
N PHE A 412 4.39 -18.71 19.48
CA PHE A 412 3.80 -17.74 18.59
C PHE A 412 2.30 -18.01 18.57
N GLU A 413 1.50 -16.99 18.89
CA GLU A 413 0.06 -17.08 18.74
C GLU A 413 -0.25 -17.55 17.32
N MET A 414 -1.37 -18.25 17.15
CA MET A 414 -1.94 -18.43 15.82
C MET A 414 -2.07 -17.05 15.18
N ALA A 415 -1.09 -16.70 14.34
CA ALA A 415 -1.34 -15.87 13.20
C ALA A 415 -2.60 -16.47 12.57
N GLN A 416 -3.60 -15.65 12.28
CA GLN A 416 -4.77 -16.11 11.56
C GLN A 416 -4.30 -16.55 10.16
N VAL A 417 -3.82 -17.79 10.11
CA VAL A 417 -3.02 -18.33 9.03
C VAL A 417 -3.93 -18.69 7.89
N SER A 418 -3.54 -18.13 6.75
CA SER A 418 -3.98 -18.49 5.43
C SER A 418 -3.36 -19.79 5.04
N THR A 419 -4.20 -20.73 4.64
CA THR A 419 -3.81 -21.81 3.74
C THR A 419 -3.22 -21.18 2.47
N VAL A 420 -1.89 -21.16 2.42
CA VAL A 420 -1.03 -21.53 1.28
C VAL A 420 -0.03 -22.44 1.98
N TYR A 421 -0.15 -23.75 1.86
CA TYR A 421 0.24 -24.51 0.69
C TYR A 421 -0.77 -25.64 0.42
N ASN A 422 -1.21 -25.75 -0.83
CA ASN A 422 -1.44 -27.04 -1.46
C ASN A 422 -1.49 -26.81 -2.97
N GLN A 423 -0.40 -27.20 -3.63
CA GLN A 423 -0.50 -27.69 -4.99
C GLN A 423 -1.30 -28.99 -4.97
N THR A 424 -2.09 -29.18 -6.01
CA THR A 424 -3.11 -30.20 -6.15
C THR A 424 -2.53 -31.59 -6.40
N SER A 425 -2.81 -32.54 -5.51
CA SER A 425 -3.05 -33.94 -5.89
C SER A 425 -4.51 -34.27 -5.56
N GLY A 426 -5.39 -34.08 -6.54
CA GLY A 426 -6.82 -34.36 -6.39
C GLY A 426 -7.12 -35.85 -6.57
N HIS A 427 -7.71 -36.46 -5.54
CA HIS A 427 -8.61 -37.60 -5.70
C HIS A 427 -9.66 -37.55 -4.58
N ASP A 428 -10.78 -36.89 -4.86
CA ASP A 428 -12.01 -37.06 -4.08
C ASP A 428 -12.66 -38.40 -4.43
N VAL A 429 -12.93 -39.20 -3.40
CA VAL A 429 -13.98 -40.24 -3.45
C VAL A 429 -14.96 -39.96 -2.33
N PHE A 430 -16.17 -39.56 -2.74
CA PHE A 430 -17.36 -39.46 -1.91
C PHE A 430 -17.59 -40.74 -1.11
N HIS A 431 -17.88 -40.61 0.19
CA HIS A 431 -18.71 -41.60 0.88
C HIS A 431 -19.71 -40.96 1.85
N ASP A 432 -20.96 -41.15 1.46
CA ASP A 432 -22.22 -40.97 2.18
C ASP A 432 -22.35 -42.13 3.20
N GLU A 433 -22.47 -41.83 4.51
CA GLU A 433 -22.73 -42.85 5.54
C GLU A 433 -24.24 -43.02 5.77
N GLY A 434 -24.83 -43.91 4.98
CA GLY A 434 -26.05 -44.63 5.34
C GLY A 434 -25.71 -46.08 5.71
N LYS A 435 -25.74 -46.40 7.01
CA LYS A 435 -25.91 -47.72 7.67
C LYS A 435 -25.86 -48.96 6.76
N TRP A 436 -25.08 -49.98 7.10
CA TRP A 436 -25.53 -51.37 7.31
C TRP A 436 -24.40 -52.24 7.90
N THR A 437 -24.84 -53.30 8.58
CA THR A 437 -24.16 -54.12 9.58
C THR A 437 -23.37 -55.31 9.03
N SER A 438 -22.34 -55.73 9.80
CA SER A 438 -21.89 -57.11 10.10
C SER A 438 -21.49 -58.07 8.96
N GLY A 439 -20.36 -58.76 9.15
CA GLY A 439 -20.26 -60.18 8.72
C GLY A 439 -18.92 -60.66 8.17
N SER A 440 -18.12 -61.21 9.07
CA SER A 440 -17.02 -62.18 8.97
C SER A 440 -17.02 -63.18 7.77
N ARG A 441 -15.82 -63.49 7.23
CA ARG A 441 -15.14 -64.82 7.19
C ARG A 441 -14.33 -65.14 5.91
N ASP A 442 -13.06 -65.49 6.16
CA ASP A 442 -12.30 -66.69 5.75
C ASP A 442 -12.03 -67.09 4.27
N VAL A 443 -10.72 -67.07 3.95
CA VAL A 443 -9.84 -68.22 3.56
C VAL A 443 -9.79 -68.73 2.10
N MET A 444 -8.57 -68.61 1.53
CA MET A 444 -7.82 -69.48 0.56
C MET A 444 -8.43 -69.75 -0.83
N LEU A 445 -7.70 -69.91 -1.95
CA LEU A 445 -6.48 -70.69 -2.22
C LEU A 445 -5.87 -70.32 -3.60
N GLN A 446 -4.62 -70.76 -3.82
CA GLN A 446 -3.66 -70.54 -4.92
C GLN A 446 -4.12 -70.90 -6.34
N PHE A 447 -3.43 -70.40 -7.38
CA PHE A 447 -2.67 -71.21 -8.38
C PHE A 447 -1.90 -70.33 -9.41
N GLN A 448 -0.64 -70.71 -9.64
CA GLN A 448 0.31 -70.33 -10.71
C GLN A 448 0.05 -71.15 -12.01
N PRO A 449 0.88 -71.14 -13.10
CA PRO A 449 1.65 -70.08 -13.78
C PRO A 449 1.65 -70.18 -15.35
N SER A 450 2.41 -69.27 -15.99
CA SER A 450 3.19 -69.43 -17.25
C SER A 450 2.51 -69.32 -18.64
N ALA A 451 3.07 -68.43 -19.48
CA ALA A 451 3.48 -68.69 -20.88
C ALA A 451 4.38 -67.56 -21.41
N PHE A 452 5.34 -67.94 -22.24
CA PHE A 452 6.54 -67.22 -22.68
C PHE A 452 6.42 -66.78 -24.17
N ALA A 453 7.21 -65.76 -24.53
CA ALA A 453 7.98 -65.61 -25.79
C ALA A 453 7.41 -64.91 -27.06
N ALA A 454 8.13 -63.82 -27.42
CA ALA A 454 8.84 -63.58 -28.70
C ALA A 454 8.27 -62.64 -29.79
N ARG A 455 8.92 -61.46 -29.85
CA ARG A 455 9.50 -60.68 -30.97
C ARG A 455 8.73 -60.43 -32.31
N ARG A 456 8.48 -59.12 -32.48
CA ARG A 456 8.68 -58.19 -33.63
C ARG A 456 7.72 -58.19 -34.85
N THR A 457 7.01 -57.05 -34.90
CA THR A 457 6.75 -56.06 -35.98
C THR A 457 5.42 -56.04 -36.77
N PHE A 458 4.90 -54.79 -36.81
CA PHE A 458 3.87 -54.12 -37.64
C PHE A 458 2.36 -54.22 -37.28
N THR A 459 1.82 -53.03 -36.89
CA THR A 459 0.48 -52.42 -37.14
C THR A 459 -0.77 -53.24 -36.79
N HIS A 460 -1.80 -52.75 -36.09
CA HIS A 460 -2.54 -51.50 -36.26
C HIS A 460 -3.48 -51.28 -35.04
N THR A 461 -3.99 -50.05 -34.93
CA THR A 461 -5.29 -49.63 -34.33
C THR A 461 -5.46 -49.57 -32.81
N SER A 462 -5.22 -48.35 -32.32
CA SER A 462 -6.14 -47.54 -31.49
C SER A 462 -7.63 -47.95 -31.56
N ARG A 463 -8.21 -48.19 -30.38
CA ARG A 463 -9.59 -47.84 -30.01
C ARG A 463 -9.80 -48.02 -28.50
N ARG A 464 -9.51 -46.97 -27.73
CA ARG A 464 -10.11 -46.59 -26.43
C ARG A 464 -9.31 -45.45 -25.78
N SER A 465 -9.30 -44.28 -26.40
CA SER A 465 -8.89 -43.01 -25.74
C SER A 465 -9.63 -41.78 -26.28
N GLY A 466 -10.49 -41.90 -27.29
CA GLY A 466 -11.18 -40.76 -27.91
C GLY A 466 -12.10 -40.01 -26.97
N ALA A 467 -12.99 -40.68 -26.22
CA ALA A 467 -14.03 -39.98 -25.47
C ALA A 467 -13.50 -39.10 -24.31
N ALA A 468 -12.45 -39.55 -23.61
CA ALA A 468 -11.86 -38.78 -22.51
C ALA A 468 -10.97 -37.64 -23.03
N GLN A 469 -10.24 -37.87 -24.12
CA GLN A 469 -9.36 -36.88 -24.71
C GLN A 469 -10.12 -35.85 -25.54
N GLU A 470 -11.27 -36.22 -26.08
CA GLU A 470 -12.21 -35.34 -26.77
C GLU A 470 -13.11 -34.59 -25.77
N ALA A 471 -13.40 -35.15 -24.60
CA ALA A 471 -14.00 -34.41 -23.49
C ALA A 471 -13.01 -33.42 -22.85
N LEU A 472 -11.72 -33.77 -22.72
CA LEU A 472 -10.67 -32.88 -22.22
C LEU A 472 -10.36 -31.77 -23.23
N LYS A 473 -10.30 -32.11 -24.52
CA LYS A 473 -10.10 -31.15 -25.61
C LYS A 473 -11.34 -30.27 -25.78
N LYS A 474 -12.54 -30.80 -25.63
CA LYS A 474 -13.78 -30.01 -25.60
C LYS A 474 -13.87 -29.14 -24.35
N ALA A 475 -13.43 -29.61 -23.17
CA ALA A 475 -13.35 -28.78 -21.96
C ALA A 475 -12.26 -27.69 -22.04
N GLN A 476 -11.15 -27.95 -22.72
CA GLN A 476 -10.10 -26.97 -22.99
C GLN A 476 -10.50 -25.98 -24.10
N GLU A 477 -11.21 -26.46 -25.13
CA GLU A 477 -11.81 -25.62 -26.18
C GLU A 477 -13.01 -24.82 -25.62
N ASP A 478 -13.77 -25.35 -24.66
CA ASP A 478 -14.85 -24.68 -23.92
C ASP A 478 -14.27 -23.63 -22.97
N ALA A 479 -13.22 -23.93 -22.20
CA ALA A 479 -12.54 -22.95 -21.33
C ALA A 479 -11.90 -21.79 -22.10
N ALA A 480 -11.39 -22.05 -23.31
CA ALA A 480 -10.88 -21.02 -24.22
C ALA A 480 -12.00 -20.32 -25.04
N SER A 481 -13.23 -20.84 -25.04
CA SER A 481 -14.38 -20.29 -25.79
C SER A 481 -15.53 -19.77 -24.92
N LEU A 482 -15.38 -19.78 -23.59
CA LEU A 482 -16.29 -19.12 -22.65
C LEU A 482 -16.12 -17.60 -22.75
N THR A 483 -16.68 -17.00 -23.80
CA THR A 483 -16.81 -15.56 -23.83
C THR A 483 -17.74 -15.11 -22.70
N PRO A 484 -17.55 -13.90 -22.14
CA PRO A 484 -18.47 -13.32 -21.16
C PRO A 484 -19.94 -13.42 -21.60
N GLU A 485 -20.22 -13.32 -22.91
CA GLU A 485 -21.57 -13.50 -23.46
C GLU A 485 -22.10 -14.93 -23.33
N TYR A 486 -21.25 -15.95 -23.53
CA TYR A 486 -21.65 -17.35 -23.31
C TYR A 486 -21.93 -17.63 -21.83
N VAL A 487 -21.11 -17.09 -20.92
CA VAL A 487 -21.31 -17.26 -19.47
C VAL A 487 -22.60 -16.58 -19.02
N ALA A 488 -22.86 -15.35 -19.50
CA ALA A 488 -24.11 -14.64 -19.22
C ALA A 488 -25.33 -15.36 -19.80
N ALA A 489 -25.23 -15.94 -21.00
CA ALA A 489 -26.32 -16.69 -21.64
C ALA A 489 -26.65 -18.02 -20.94
N ASN A 490 -25.70 -18.62 -20.23
CA ASN A 490 -25.85 -19.90 -19.53
C ASN A 490 -25.94 -19.75 -18.00
N MET A 491 -26.19 -18.54 -17.50
CA MET A 491 -26.39 -18.29 -16.07
C MET A 491 -27.61 -19.06 -15.53
N ASP A 492 -27.49 -19.62 -14.32
CA ASP A 492 -28.63 -20.28 -13.64
C ASP A 492 -29.82 -19.32 -13.57
N PRO A 493 -31.03 -19.71 -14.04
CA PRO A 493 -32.23 -18.88 -13.97
C PRO A 493 -32.54 -18.34 -12.56
N LYS A 494 -32.18 -19.06 -11.50
CA LYS A 494 -32.35 -18.58 -10.12
C LYS A 494 -31.46 -17.38 -9.81
N GLU A 495 -30.23 -17.40 -10.33
CA GLU A 495 -29.25 -16.34 -10.11
C GLU A 495 -29.59 -15.10 -10.93
N ALA A 496 -30.01 -15.29 -12.19
CA ALA A 496 -30.54 -14.22 -13.01
C ALA A 496 -31.76 -13.54 -12.35
N GLN A 497 -32.66 -14.33 -11.73
CA GLN A 497 -33.81 -13.79 -11.00
C GLN A 497 -33.39 -13.05 -9.72
N ARG A 498 -32.34 -13.48 -9.02
CA ARG A 498 -31.78 -12.78 -7.85
C ARG A 498 -31.24 -11.41 -8.27
N LEU A 499 -30.39 -11.37 -9.29
CA LEU A 499 -29.78 -10.14 -9.81
C LEU A 499 -30.83 -9.15 -10.30
N ALA A 500 -31.87 -9.62 -11.00
CA ALA A 500 -32.96 -8.77 -11.50
C ALA A 500 -33.68 -7.96 -10.40
N ARG A 501 -33.56 -8.38 -9.13
CA ARG A 501 -34.16 -7.71 -7.97
C ARG A 501 -33.19 -6.80 -7.20
N VAL A 502 -31.91 -6.78 -7.55
CA VAL A 502 -30.91 -5.91 -6.93
C VAL A 502 -30.86 -4.56 -7.65
N ARG A 503 -30.77 -3.46 -6.90
CA ARG A 503 -30.50 -2.11 -7.44
C ARG A 503 -29.40 -1.44 -6.62
N ASN A 504 -28.29 -1.10 -7.28
CA ASN A 504 -27.22 -0.30 -6.70
C ASN A 504 -27.43 1.16 -7.12
N ILE A 505 -28.00 1.98 -6.24
CA ILE A 505 -28.44 3.34 -6.56
C ILE A 505 -27.74 4.40 -5.70
N GLY A 506 -27.36 5.50 -6.34
CA GLY A 506 -26.93 6.71 -5.64
C GLY A 506 -27.97 7.81 -5.69
N ILE A 507 -28.10 8.58 -4.61
CA ILE A 507 -28.86 9.83 -4.63
C ILE A 507 -27.87 10.99 -4.76
N ALA A 508 -27.98 11.77 -5.83
CA ALA A 508 -27.09 12.89 -6.13
C ALA A 508 -27.87 14.14 -6.54
N ALA A 509 -27.39 15.32 -6.16
CA ALA A 509 -28.11 16.57 -6.31
C ALA A 509 -27.23 17.76 -5.94
N HIS A 510 -27.69 18.95 -6.30
CA HIS A 510 -27.16 20.20 -5.76
C HIS A 510 -27.38 20.32 -4.23
N ILE A 511 -26.63 21.22 -3.59
CA ILE A 511 -26.76 21.59 -2.17
C ILE A 511 -28.21 22.04 -1.90
N ASP A 512 -28.76 21.71 -0.74
CA ASP A 512 -30.12 22.09 -0.35
C ASP A 512 -31.22 21.65 -1.34
N SER A 513 -30.99 20.68 -2.22
CA SER A 513 -32.06 20.11 -3.07
C SER A 513 -32.92 19.06 -2.34
N GLY A 514 -32.56 18.75 -1.09
CA GLY A 514 -33.29 17.80 -0.23
C GLY A 514 -32.89 16.33 -0.44
N LYS A 515 -31.61 16.05 -0.71
CA LYS A 515 -31.06 14.68 -0.82
C LYS A 515 -31.30 13.86 0.44
N THR A 516 -30.68 14.26 1.54
CA THR A 516 -30.80 13.60 2.85
C THR A 516 -32.25 13.50 3.29
N THR A 517 -33.06 14.53 2.99
CA THR A 517 -34.51 14.49 3.23
C THR A 517 -35.21 13.42 2.40
N ALA A 518 -34.87 13.23 1.12
CA ALA A 518 -35.41 12.15 0.32
C ALA A 518 -34.91 10.79 0.82
N THR A 519 -33.61 10.64 1.10
CA THR A 519 -32.99 9.42 1.64
C THR A 519 -33.67 8.95 2.92
N GLU A 520 -33.94 9.84 3.87
CA GLU A 520 -34.70 9.54 5.10
C GLU A 520 -36.09 8.97 4.82
N ARG A 521 -36.78 9.50 3.80
CA ARG A 521 -38.11 9.01 3.41
C ARG A 521 -38.01 7.64 2.76
N VAL A 522 -36.97 7.40 1.96
CA VAL A 522 -36.69 6.07 1.42
C VAL A 522 -36.51 5.05 2.56
N LEU A 523 -35.72 5.39 3.58
CA LEU A 523 -35.53 4.52 4.74
C LEU A 523 -36.82 4.27 5.53
N PHE A 524 -37.68 5.29 5.67
CA PHE A 524 -38.95 5.14 6.36
C PHE A 524 -39.93 4.25 5.58
N TYR A 525 -40.09 4.49 4.28
CA TYR A 525 -41.02 3.71 3.46
C TYR A 525 -40.56 2.27 3.21
N THR A 526 -39.27 2.00 3.28
CA THR A 526 -38.70 0.64 3.26
C THR A 526 -38.72 -0.04 4.64
N GLY A 527 -39.23 0.64 5.68
CA GLY A 527 -39.36 0.09 7.03
C GLY A 527 -38.05 0.02 7.83
N ARG A 528 -36.99 0.68 7.37
CA ARG A 528 -35.67 0.69 8.03
C ARG A 528 -35.57 1.69 9.18
N ILE A 529 -36.41 2.72 9.19
CA ILE A 529 -36.56 3.64 10.33
C ILE A 529 -38.04 3.77 10.73
N ASN A 530 -38.28 3.85 12.04
CA ASN A 530 -39.63 3.95 12.59
C ASN A 530 -40.15 5.39 12.66
N ALA A 531 -39.24 6.37 12.64
CA ALA A 531 -39.55 7.80 12.73
C ALA A 531 -38.61 8.57 11.81
N ILE A 532 -39.12 9.67 11.25
CA ILE A 532 -38.36 10.55 10.37
C ILE A 532 -37.92 11.78 11.15
N HIS A 533 -36.64 12.11 11.05
CA HIS A 533 -36.06 13.31 11.64
C HIS A 533 -35.64 14.30 10.54
N GLU A 534 -35.64 15.59 10.86
CA GLU A 534 -35.23 16.64 9.91
C GLU A 534 -33.78 17.06 10.13
N VAL A 535 -33.07 17.35 9.04
CA VAL A 535 -31.64 17.77 9.06
C VAL A 535 -31.43 19.02 9.93
N ARG A 536 -32.42 19.93 9.97
CA ARG A 536 -32.43 21.11 10.85
C ARG A 536 -33.69 21.15 11.72
N GLY A 537 -34.08 20.00 12.25
CA GLY A 537 -35.24 19.87 13.12
C GLY A 537 -35.05 20.53 14.49
N LYS A 538 -36.17 20.92 15.12
CA LYS A 538 -36.17 21.45 16.51
C LYS A 538 -35.88 20.37 17.57
N ASP A 539 -35.89 19.10 17.16
CA ASP A 539 -35.72 17.92 17.99
C ASP A 539 -34.25 17.62 18.33
N SER A 540 -33.28 18.30 17.70
CA SER A 540 -31.83 18.13 17.93
C SER A 540 -31.29 16.71 17.68
N VAL A 541 -32.10 15.80 17.13
CA VAL A 541 -31.72 14.41 16.81
C VAL A 541 -30.98 14.36 15.46
N GLY A 542 -31.44 15.14 14.47
CA GLY A 542 -30.86 15.17 13.11
C GLY A 542 -31.26 13.95 12.27
N ALA A 543 -31.00 14.00 10.96
CA ALA A 543 -31.22 12.86 10.06
C ALA A 543 -30.30 11.69 10.45
N LYS A 544 -30.78 10.45 10.33
CA LYS A 544 -30.03 9.23 10.65
C LYS A 544 -28.80 9.06 9.76
N MET A 545 -28.90 9.51 8.49
CA MET A 545 -27.82 9.43 7.49
C MET A 545 -26.66 10.41 7.73
N ASP A 546 -26.89 11.50 8.46
CA ASP A 546 -25.83 12.43 8.88
C ASP A 546 -25.31 11.98 10.26
N SER A 547 -24.41 11.00 10.25
CA SER A 547 -23.89 10.37 11.48
C SER A 547 -22.84 11.23 12.18
N MET A 548 -22.10 12.06 11.44
CA MET A 548 -21.07 12.92 12.02
C MET A 548 -21.72 14.12 12.73
N GLU A 549 -21.19 14.51 13.89
CA GLU A 549 -21.66 15.70 14.60
C GLU A 549 -21.50 16.97 13.75
N LEU A 550 -20.42 17.04 12.95
CA LEU A 550 -20.15 18.12 12.00
C LEU A 550 -21.20 18.24 10.91
N GLU A 551 -21.69 17.12 10.39
CA GLU A 551 -22.76 17.10 9.37
C GLU A 551 -24.06 17.66 9.93
N ARG A 552 -24.41 17.29 11.17
CA ARG A 552 -25.59 17.82 11.87
C ARG A 552 -25.47 19.30 12.18
N GLU A 553 -24.29 19.77 12.60
CA GLU A 553 -24.04 21.18 12.92
C GLU A 553 -24.11 22.07 11.68
N LYS A 554 -23.47 21.65 10.59
CA LYS A 554 -23.44 22.40 9.32
C LYS A 554 -24.71 22.19 8.49
N GLY A 555 -25.42 21.09 8.70
CA GLY A 555 -26.59 20.65 7.93
C GLY A 555 -26.25 20.27 6.50
N ILE A 556 -25.09 19.62 6.29
CA ILE A 556 -24.62 19.13 5.00
C ILE A 556 -24.06 17.72 5.17
N THR A 557 -24.20 16.89 4.14
CA THR A 557 -23.54 15.57 4.07
C THR A 557 -22.10 15.74 3.61
N ILE A 558 -21.15 15.19 4.37
CA ILE A 558 -19.70 15.30 4.16
C ILE A 558 -19.17 13.97 3.64
N GLN A 559 -19.50 12.85 4.28
CA GLN A 559 -19.11 11.51 3.84
C GLN A 559 -20.30 10.81 3.19
N SER A 560 -20.03 9.98 2.18
CA SER A 560 -21.08 9.17 1.59
C SER A 560 -21.58 8.10 2.57
N ALA A 561 -22.90 7.94 2.71
CA ALA A 561 -23.50 6.96 3.61
C ALA A 561 -24.11 5.81 2.78
N ALA A 562 -23.69 4.57 3.05
CA ALA A 562 -24.17 3.40 2.34
C ALA A 562 -25.13 2.59 3.24
N THR A 563 -26.29 2.24 2.71
CA THR A 563 -27.33 1.52 3.45
C THR A 563 -28.06 0.53 2.56
N PHE A 564 -28.37 -0.64 3.11
CA PHE A 564 -29.20 -1.64 2.46
C PHE A 564 -30.67 -1.50 2.89
N CYS A 565 -31.61 -1.50 1.95
CA CYS A 565 -33.04 -1.48 2.23
C CYS A 565 -33.85 -2.35 1.25
N ASP A 566 -35.03 -2.80 1.69
CA ASP A 566 -35.94 -3.63 0.88
C ASP A 566 -37.15 -2.81 0.46
N TRP A 567 -37.44 -2.78 -0.83
CA TRP A 567 -38.64 -2.15 -1.38
C TRP A 567 -39.63 -3.22 -1.86
N LYS A 568 -40.84 -3.17 -1.34
CA LYS A 568 -41.94 -4.06 -1.72
C LYS A 568 -42.80 -3.35 -2.76
N LYS A 569 -42.72 -3.81 -4.00
CA LYS A 569 -43.50 -3.29 -5.11
C LYS A 569 -44.65 -4.24 -5.43
N VAL A 570 -45.85 -3.72 -5.59
CA VAL A 570 -47.00 -4.51 -6.05
C VAL A 570 -47.11 -4.38 -7.56
N GLU A 571 -46.84 -5.46 -8.28
CA GLU A 571 -46.91 -5.52 -9.74
C GLU A 571 -47.85 -6.62 -10.18
N ASN A 572 -48.85 -6.30 -11.01
CA ASN A 572 -49.88 -7.24 -11.47
C ASN A 572 -50.61 -7.99 -10.34
N GLY A 573 -50.76 -7.35 -9.17
CA GLY A 573 -51.39 -7.94 -7.98
C GLY A 573 -50.50 -8.91 -7.19
N LYS A 574 -49.22 -9.04 -7.54
CA LYS A 574 -48.21 -9.78 -6.78
C LYS A 574 -47.24 -8.82 -6.11
N GLU A 575 -46.92 -9.07 -4.85
CA GLU A 575 -45.89 -8.33 -4.12
C GLU A 575 -44.52 -8.93 -4.45
N GLU A 576 -43.63 -8.12 -5.01
CA GLU A 576 -42.24 -8.47 -5.26
C GLU A 576 -41.32 -7.59 -4.41
N THR A 577 -40.29 -8.22 -3.83
CA THR A 577 -39.28 -7.52 -3.03
C THR A 577 -38.05 -7.24 -3.88
N TYR A 578 -37.63 -5.97 -3.90
CA TYR A 578 -36.40 -5.49 -4.50
C TYR A 578 -35.41 -5.09 -3.41
N HIS A 579 -34.13 -5.38 -3.62
CA HIS A 579 -33.03 -5.11 -2.70
C HIS A 579 -32.24 -3.90 -3.18
N PHE A 580 -32.24 -2.81 -2.40
CA PHE A 580 -31.58 -1.56 -2.75
C PHE A 580 -30.30 -1.40 -1.92
N ASN A 581 -29.18 -1.25 -2.61
CA ASN A 581 -27.94 -0.70 -2.04
C ASN A 581 -27.94 0.80 -2.34
N LEU A 582 -28.29 1.59 -1.34
CA LEU A 582 -28.43 3.04 -1.46
C LEU A 582 -27.17 3.73 -0.94
N ILE A 583 -26.57 4.58 -1.77
CA ILE A 583 -25.48 5.46 -1.39
C ILE A 583 -25.96 6.92 -1.43
N ASP A 584 -26.01 7.59 -0.28
CA ASP A 584 -26.26 9.03 -0.22
C ASP A 584 -24.96 9.78 -0.45
N THR A 585 -24.94 10.70 -1.41
CA THR A 585 -23.71 11.39 -1.84
C THR A 585 -23.70 12.85 -1.38
N PRO A 586 -22.52 13.41 -1.02
CA PRO A 586 -22.38 14.83 -0.73
C PRO A 586 -22.83 15.71 -1.90
N GLY A 587 -23.44 16.86 -1.58
CA GLY A 587 -23.83 17.85 -2.59
C GLY A 587 -22.82 18.95 -2.84
N HIS A 588 -21.77 19.03 -2.02
CA HIS A 588 -20.86 20.16 -1.99
C HIS A 588 -19.61 19.87 -2.82
N ILE A 589 -19.12 20.86 -3.57
CA ILE A 589 -18.00 20.72 -4.50
C ILE A 589 -16.68 20.31 -3.80
N ASP A 590 -16.51 20.71 -2.55
CA ASP A 590 -15.32 20.36 -1.75
C ASP A 590 -15.21 18.86 -1.42
N PHE A 591 -16.33 18.13 -1.45
CA PHE A 591 -16.38 16.67 -1.21
C PHE A 591 -16.67 15.91 -2.50
N THR A 592 -16.25 16.47 -3.64
CA THR A 592 -16.44 15.87 -4.97
C THR A 592 -15.89 14.45 -5.05
N ILE A 593 -14.79 14.14 -4.36
CA ILE A 593 -14.21 12.79 -4.34
C ILE A 593 -15.17 11.72 -3.79
N GLU A 594 -16.02 12.06 -2.81
CA GLU A 594 -17.07 11.15 -2.32
C GLU A 594 -18.09 10.82 -3.41
N VAL A 595 -18.42 11.81 -4.25
CA VAL A 595 -19.33 11.64 -5.37
C VAL A 595 -18.68 10.80 -6.47
N GLU A 596 -17.41 11.05 -6.80
CA GLU A 596 -16.64 10.24 -7.77
C GLU A 596 -16.58 8.76 -7.33
N ARG A 597 -16.29 8.52 -6.04
CA ARG A 597 -16.21 7.18 -5.45
C ARG A 597 -17.54 6.46 -5.48
N ALA A 598 -18.61 7.13 -5.08
CA ALA A 598 -19.94 6.57 -5.12
C ALA A 598 -20.35 6.24 -6.56
N LEU A 599 -20.25 7.19 -7.49
CA LEU A 599 -20.67 6.96 -8.88
C LEU A 599 -19.90 5.85 -9.58
N ARG A 600 -18.62 5.62 -9.24
CA ARG A 600 -17.83 4.51 -9.80
C ARG A 600 -18.38 3.12 -9.46
N VAL A 601 -19.06 3.00 -8.33
CA VAL A 601 -19.61 1.73 -7.80
C VAL A 601 -21.13 1.63 -7.89
N LEU A 602 -21.80 2.52 -8.62
CA LEU A 602 -23.26 2.48 -8.75
C LEU A 602 -23.68 2.03 -10.14
N ASP A 603 -24.81 1.33 -10.23
CA ASP A 603 -25.40 0.92 -11.52
C ASP A 603 -26.40 1.94 -12.03
N GLY A 604 -26.98 2.74 -11.13
CA GLY A 604 -27.88 3.82 -11.50
C GLY A 604 -27.88 4.93 -10.45
N ALA A 605 -28.44 6.08 -10.82
CA ALA A 605 -28.57 7.20 -9.91
C ALA A 605 -29.93 7.88 -9.99
N VAL A 606 -30.35 8.45 -8.86
CA VAL A 606 -31.47 9.39 -8.77
C VAL A 606 -30.89 10.79 -8.69
N MET A 607 -31.04 11.55 -9.78
CA MET A 607 -30.65 12.95 -9.83
C MET A 607 -31.79 13.82 -9.31
N ILE A 608 -31.61 14.41 -8.12
CA ILE A 608 -32.63 15.27 -7.50
C ILE A 608 -32.44 16.72 -7.96
N LEU A 609 -33.53 17.36 -8.40
CA LEU A 609 -33.58 18.77 -8.75
C LEU A 609 -34.64 19.49 -7.92
N CYS A 610 -34.42 20.77 -7.62
CA CYS A 610 -35.41 21.61 -6.95
C CYS A 610 -36.43 22.14 -7.95
N ALA A 611 -37.73 21.99 -7.65
CA ALA A 611 -38.83 22.52 -8.49
C ALA A 611 -38.78 24.04 -8.72
N VAL A 612 -38.13 24.80 -7.84
CA VAL A 612 -38.01 26.27 -7.94
C VAL A 612 -36.76 26.66 -8.74
N SER A 613 -35.61 26.08 -8.36
CA SER A 613 -34.30 26.45 -8.89
C SER A 613 -33.97 25.80 -10.24
N GLY A 614 -34.45 24.57 -10.47
CA GLY A 614 -34.10 23.75 -11.63
C GLY A 614 -32.64 23.31 -11.62
N VAL A 615 -31.97 23.37 -12.78
CA VAL A 615 -30.56 22.98 -12.97
C VAL A 615 -29.62 24.10 -12.52
N GLN A 616 -28.76 23.78 -11.56
CA GLN A 616 -27.76 24.67 -10.95
C GLN A 616 -26.33 24.26 -11.37
N SER A 617 -25.31 25.07 -11.04
CA SER A 617 -23.93 24.81 -11.47
C SER A 617 -23.40 23.46 -11.00
N GLN A 618 -23.63 23.08 -9.74
CA GLN A 618 -23.21 21.76 -9.23
C GLN A 618 -24.03 20.62 -9.84
N THR A 619 -25.26 20.85 -10.30
CA THR A 619 -26.02 19.84 -11.05
C THR A 619 -25.29 19.47 -12.35
N ILE A 620 -24.69 20.46 -13.02
CA ILE A 620 -23.89 20.24 -14.23
C ILE A 620 -22.61 19.45 -13.90
N THR A 621 -21.94 19.79 -12.80
CA THR A 621 -20.78 19.03 -12.33
C THR A 621 -21.13 17.57 -12.07
N VAL A 622 -22.22 17.31 -11.33
CA VAL A 622 -22.71 15.95 -11.05
C VAL A 622 -23.10 15.21 -12.33
N ASP A 623 -23.77 15.86 -13.29
CA ASP A 623 -24.07 15.24 -14.59
C ASP A 623 -22.79 14.87 -15.37
N ARG A 624 -21.78 15.74 -15.36
CA ARG A 624 -20.46 15.46 -15.98
C ARG A 624 -19.81 14.22 -15.35
N GLN A 625 -19.90 14.05 -14.03
CA GLN A 625 -19.39 12.88 -13.33
C GLN A 625 -20.17 11.61 -13.67
N MET A 626 -21.51 11.69 -13.70
CA MET A 626 -22.36 10.58 -14.14
C MET A 626 -22.08 10.17 -15.58
N ARG A 627 -21.80 11.12 -16.47
CA ARG A 627 -21.37 10.85 -17.86
C ARG A 627 -20.00 10.19 -17.93
N ARG A 628 -19.05 10.57 -17.05
CA ARG A 628 -17.70 9.98 -17.03
C ARG A 628 -17.72 8.48 -16.71
N TYR A 629 -18.58 8.06 -15.78
CA TYR A 629 -18.71 6.65 -15.37
C TYR A 629 -19.89 5.95 -16.03
N ASP A 630 -20.50 6.57 -17.04
CA ASP A 630 -21.58 5.95 -17.80
C ASP A 630 -22.76 5.47 -16.95
N VAL A 631 -23.14 6.24 -15.92
CA VAL A 631 -24.22 5.90 -14.98
C VAL A 631 -25.59 6.34 -15.51
N PRO A 632 -26.53 5.39 -15.77
CA PRO A 632 -27.93 5.66 -16.04
C PRO A 632 -28.61 6.41 -14.90
N ARG A 633 -29.57 7.28 -15.22
CA ARG A 633 -30.18 8.14 -14.22
C ARG A 633 -31.64 8.45 -14.48
N ILE A 634 -32.38 8.55 -13.38
CA ILE A 634 -33.73 9.12 -13.35
C ILE A 634 -33.67 10.49 -12.69
N SER A 635 -34.54 11.41 -13.10
CA SER A 635 -34.60 12.75 -12.52
C SER A 635 -35.81 12.87 -11.59
N PHE A 636 -35.57 13.26 -10.33
CA PHE A 636 -36.62 13.52 -9.35
C PHE A 636 -36.71 15.01 -9.06
N ILE A 637 -37.81 15.64 -9.48
CA ILE A 637 -38.11 17.03 -9.14
C ILE A 637 -38.73 17.06 -7.75
N ASN A 638 -37.94 17.50 -6.78
CA ASN A 638 -38.29 17.61 -5.37
C ASN A 638 -38.75 19.04 -5.02
N LYS A 639 -39.30 19.20 -3.82
CA LYS A 639 -39.77 20.48 -3.26
C LYS A 639 -40.97 21.08 -4.02
N MET A 640 -41.86 20.23 -4.52
CA MET A 640 -43.13 20.66 -5.14
C MET A 640 -44.06 21.44 -4.18
N ASP A 641 -43.80 21.38 -2.87
CA ASP A 641 -44.48 22.12 -1.81
C ASP A 641 -44.06 23.60 -1.69
N ARG A 642 -42.97 24.01 -2.36
CA ARG A 642 -42.45 25.38 -2.22
C ARG A 642 -43.16 26.37 -3.11
N MET A 643 -43.36 27.59 -2.61
CA MET A 643 -43.83 28.72 -3.41
C MET A 643 -42.97 28.92 -4.66
N GLY A 644 -43.61 29.06 -5.82
CA GLY A 644 -42.96 29.16 -7.12
C GLY A 644 -42.47 27.83 -7.68
N ALA A 645 -42.95 26.69 -7.18
CA ALA A 645 -42.64 25.37 -7.73
C ALA A 645 -43.13 25.27 -9.18
N ASN A 646 -42.20 25.04 -10.11
CA ASN A 646 -42.47 24.85 -11.53
C ASN A 646 -41.66 23.68 -12.07
N PRO A 647 -42.23 22.46 -12.12
CA PRO A 647 -41.49 21.30 -12.58
C PRO A 647 -41.17 21.36 -14.09
N TRP A 648 -42.00 22.03 -14.89
CA TRP A 648 -41.80 22.14 -16.33
C TRP A 648 -40.53 22.91 -16.69
N LYS A 649 -40.25 23.99 -15.94
CA LYS A 649 -38.99 24.73 -16.04
C LYS A 649 -37.79 23.82 -15.77
N ALA A 650 -37.87 22.92 -14.79
CA ALA A 650 -36.78 22.00 -14.50
C ALA A 650 -36.58 20.99 -15.65
N VAL A 651 -37.67 20.42 -16.19
CA VAL A 651 -37.61 19.52 -17.36
C VAL A 651 -36.97 20.21 -18.57
N GLU A 652 -37.38 21.43 -18.88
CA GLU A 652 -36.80 22.22 -19.99
C GLU A 652 -35.30 22.50 -19.77
N GLN A 653 -34.91 22.82 -18.53
CA GLN A 653 -33.51 23.05 -18.19
C GLN A 653 -32.65 21.79 -18.28
N ILE A 654 -33.19 20.60 -18.01
CA ILE A 654 -32.47 19.35 -18.24
C ILE A 654 -32.19 19.19 -19.74
N ASN A 655 -33.19 19.42 -20.59
CA ASN A 655 -33.03 19.31 -22.04
C ASN A 655 -32.05 20.36 -22.61
N THR A 656 -32.10 21.60 -22.13
CA THR A 656 -31.31 22.71 -22.69
C THR A 656 -29.92 22.84 -22.06
N LYS A 657 -29.80 22.81 -20.72
CA LYS A 657 -28.53 23.02 -20.01
C LYS A 657 -27.72 21.74 -19.85
N LEU A 658 -28.36 20.61 -19.55
CA LEU A 658 -27.67 19.32 -19.45
C LEU A 658 -27.59 18.60 -20.79
N LYS A 659 -28.28 19.10 -21.83
CA LYS A 659 -28.33 18.50 -23.18
C LYS A 659 -28.66 17.00 -23.11
N MET A 660 -29.65 16.67 -22.29
CA MET A 660 -30.11 15.31 -22.08
C MET A 660 -31.60 15.25 -22.42
N PRO A 661 -32.01 14.45 -23.41
CA PRO A 661 -33.43 14.23 -23.69
C PRO A 661 -34.15 13.73 -22.42
N ALA A 662 -35.12 14.51 -21.97
CA ALA A 662 -35.87 14.20 -20.75
C ALA A 662 -37.33 14.60 -20.93
N ALA A 663 -38.23 13.72 -20.50
CA ALA A 663 -39.65 14.01 -20.45
C ALA A 663 -40.25 13.54 -19.12
N ALA A 664 -41.28 14.26 -18.69
CA ALA A 664 -42.05 13.89 -17.52
C ALA A 664 -42.85 12.63 -17.80
N ILE A 665 -42.78 11.66 -16.88
CA ILE A 665 -43.67 10.48 -16.87
C ILE A 665 -44.86 10.68 -15.92
N GLN A 666 -44.91 11.86 -15.27
CA GLN A 666 -45.93 12.23 -14.31
C GLN A 666 -46.35 13.70 -14.48
N ILE A 667 -47.59 14.01 -14.07
CA ILE A 667 -48.09 15.40 -13.91
C ILE A 667 -48.45 15.63 -12.45
N PRO A 668 -48.11 16.78 -11.84
CA PRO A 668 -48.49 17.06 -10.47
C PRO A 668 -49.98 17.42 -10.36
N ILE A 669 -50.65 16.93 -9.30
CA ILE A 669 -52.01 17.32 -8.94
C ILE A 669 -51.91 18.45 -7.92
N GLY A 670 -52.04 19.68 -8.39
CA GLY A 670 -51.77 20.90 -7.61
C GLY A 670 -50.29 21.26 -7.57
N ALA A 671 -49.97 22.40 -6.95
CA ALA A 671 -48.61 22.85 -6.71
C ALA A 671 -48.54 23.53 -5.33
N GLU A 672 -47.33 23.71 -4.80
CA GLU A 672 -47.13 24.36 -3.50
C GLU A 672 -47.90 23.62 -2.39
N ASP A 673 -48.60 24.36 -1.52
CA ASP A 673 -49.43 23.79 -0.46
C ASP A 673 -50.61 22.93 -0.98
N GLU A 674 -51.03 23.14 -2.23
CA GLU A 674 -52.12 22.38 -2.86
C GLU A 674 -51.66 21.06 -3.51
N PHE A 675 -50.36 20.78 -3.52
CA PHE A 675 -49.82 19.55 -4.10
C PHE A 675 -50.32 18.31 -3.33
N LYS A 676 -51.15 17.47 -3.97
CA LYS A 676 -51.84 16.32 -3.34
C LYS A 676 -51.42 14.96 -3.89
N GLY A 677 -50.86 14.92 -5.09
CA GLY A 677 -50.61 13.68 -5.79
C GLY A 677 -49.99 13.89 -7.16
N VAL A 678 -49.88 12.82 -7.94
CA VAL A 678 -49.37 12.83 -9.31
C VAL A 678 -50.26 12.00 -10.21
N ILE A 679 -50.33 12.33 -11.50
CA ILE A 679 -50.96 11.52 -12.54
C ILE A 679 -49.84 10.76 -13.25
N ASP A 680 -49.91 9.43 -13.28
CA ASP A 680 -49.03 8.58 -14.09
C ASP A 680 -49.47 8.67 -15.56
N LEU A 681 -48.58 9.13 -16.44
CA LEU A 681 -48.85 9.30 -17.87
C LEU A 681 -48.80 8.00 -18.67
N ILE A 682 -48.23 6.94 -18.09
CA ILE A 682 -48.11 5.65 -18.74
C ILE A 682 -49.42 4.89 -18.55
N GLU A 683 -49.85 4.70 -17.31
CA GLU A 683 -51.11 4.01 -17.01
C GLU A 683 -52.34 4.90 -17.11
N MET A 684 -52.16 6.23 -17.21
CA MET A 684 -53.22 7.23 -17.22
C MET A 684 -54.12 7.14 -15.97
N LYS A 685 -53.48 7.09 -14.79
CA LYS A 685 -54.14 7.00 -13.48
C LYS A 685 -53.66 8.09 -12.54
N ALA A 686 -54.56 8.55 -11.66
CA ALA A 686 -54.23 9.50 -10.61
C ALA A 686 -53.78 8.75 -9.34
N VAL A 687 -52.65 9.17 -8.78
CA VAL A 687 -52.05 8.63 -7.55
C VAL A 687 -52.09 9.71 -6.48
N TYR A 688 -52.80 9.43 -5.38
CA TYR A 688 -52.89 10.29 -4.22
C TYR A 688 -52.12 9.70 -3.04
N PHE A 689 -51.46 10.57 -2.28
CA PHE A 689 -50.73 10.19 -1.07
C PHE A 689 -51.51 10.67 0.14
N GLU A 690 -52.16 9.73 0.84
CA GLU A 690 -53.08 9.98 1.95
C GLU A 690 -52.53 9.34 3.25
N GLY A 691 -53.15 9.70 4.38
CA GLY A 691 -52.76 9.20 5.70
C GLY A 691 -51.51 9.88 6.30
N PRO A 692 -51.14 9.51 7.54
CA PRO A 692 -49.96 10.05 8.20
C PRO A 692 -48.69 9.75 7.39
N ARG A 693 -47.88 10.77 7.12
CA ARG A 693 -46.62 10.68 6.33
C ARG A 693 -46.80 10.04 4.95
N GLY A 694 -47.99 10.14 4.34
CA GLY A 694 -48.25 9.64 2.98
C GLY A 694 -48.18 8.11 2.83
N THR A 695 -48.41 7.36 3.92
CA THR A 695 -48.29 5.88 3.93
C THR A 695 -49.40 5.16 3.16
N ILE A 696 -50.53 5.82 2.89
CA ILE A 696 -51.65 5.24 2.13
C ILE A 696 -51.58 5.78 0.70
N VAL A 697 -51.12 4.95 -0.23
CA VAL A 697 -51.10 5.29 -1.67
C VAL A 697 -52.43 4.85 -2.29
N ARG A 698 -53.23 5.81 -2.76
CA ARG A 698 -54.51 5.56 -3.42
C ARG A 698 -54.41 5.84 -4.92
N THR A 699 -54.46 4.79 -5.71
CA THR A 699 -54.50 4.88 -7.18
C THR A 699 -55.94 4.80 -7.69
N THR A 700 -56.31 5.68 -8.62
CA THR A 700 -57.67 5.79 -9.17
C THR A 700 -57.62 6.06 -10.68
N ASP A 701 -58.51 5.41 -11.43
CA ASP A 701 -58.66 5.62 -12.88
C ASP A 701 -59.31 6.97 -13.22
N GLN A 702 -59.87 7.68 -12.23
CA GLN A 702 -60.48 8.98 -12.41
C GLN A 702 -59.42 10.09 -12.30
N ILE A 703 -58.98 10.63 -13.45
CA ILE A 703 -58.15 11.84 -13.52
C ILE A 703 -59.05 13.08 -13.29
N PRO A 704 -58.60 14.08 -12.49
CA PRO A 704 -59.33 15.33 -12.31
C PRO A 704 -59.64 16.01 -13.66
N GLY A 705 -60.91 16.41 -13.86
CA GLY A 705 -61.41 16.99 -15.11
C GLY A 705 -60.49 17.99 -15.83
N PRO A 706 -59.98 19.05 -15.17
CA PRO A 706 -59.13 20.05 -15.83
C PRO A 706 -57.75 19.52 -16.25
N LEU A 707 -57.25 18.46 -15.62
CA LEU A 707 -55.92 17.89 -15.90
C LEU A 707 -55.95 16.78 -16.95
N ARG A 708 -57.15 16.34 -17.40
CA ARG A 708 -57.27 15.22 -18.34
C ARG A 708 -56.75 15.56 -19.74
N GLU A 709 -57.04 16.76 -20.23
CA GLU A 709 -56.53 17.24 -21.53
C GLU A 709 -55.02 17.46 -21.46
N GLU A 710 -54.52 18.07 -20.39
CA GLU A 710 -53.08 18.26 -20.15
C GLU A 710 -52.34 16.91 -20.05
N ALA A 711 -52.93 15.91 -19.38
CA ALA A 711 -52.37 14.56 -19.32
C ALA A 711 -52.25 13.88 -20.68
N ALA A 712 -53.27 14.02 -21.54
CA ALA A 712 -53.21 13.49 -22.90
C ALA A 712 -52.12 14.17 -23.73
N GLU A 713 -52.01 15.51 -23.64
CA GLU A 713 -50.97 16.29 -24.35
C GLU A 713 -49.56 15.89 -23.88
N LYS A 714 -49.32 15.82 -22.56
CA LYS A 714 -47.99 15.46 -22.04
C LYS A 714 -47.63 14.00 -22.31
N ARG A 715 -48.61 13.09 -22.34
CA ARG A 715 -48.37 11.71 -22.78
C ARG A 715 -47.92 11.68 -24.24
N GLN A 716 -48.51 12.51 -25.10
CA GLN A 716 -48.08 12.62 -26.50
C GLN A 716 -46.64 13.15 -26.60
N VAL A 717 -46.30 14.21 -25.86
CA VAL A 717 -44.93 14.75 -25.80
C VAL A 717 -43.92 13.69 -25.31
N LEU A 718 -44.30 12.86 -24.33
CA LEU A 718 -43.48 11.74 -23.86
C LEU A 718 -43.22 10.74 -24.98
N ILE A 719 -44.25 10.34 -25.74
CA ILE A 719 -44.13 9.40 -26.86
C ILE A 719 -43.24 9.97 -27.96
N GLU A 720 -43.44 11.24 -28.34
CA GLU A 720 -42.60 11.95 -29.32
C GLU A 720 -41.13 11.97 -28.89
N LYS A 721 -40.88 12.30 -27.61
CA LYS A 721 -39.52 12.33 -27.07
C LYS A 721 -38.87 10.95 -26.99
N LEU A 722 -39.65 9.90 -26.79
CA LEU A 722 -39.15 8.52 -26.84
C LEU A 722 -38.86 8.08 -28.27
N ALA A 723 -39.66 8.48 -29.24
CA ALA A 723 -39.41 8.23 -30.66
C ALA A 723 -38.11 8.90 -31.16
N ASP A 724 -37.72 10.04 -30.57
CA ASP A 724 -36.43 10.69 -30.87
C ASP A 724 -35.20 9.84 -30.44
N VAL A 725 -35.36 8.87 -29.53
CA VAL A 725 -34.23 8.20 -28.83
C VAL A 725 -34.27 6.66 -28.83
N ASP A 726 -35.43 6.05 -29.10
CA ASP A 726 -35.65 4.59 -29.15
C ASP A 726 -36.20 4.18 -30.53
N ASP A 727 -35.51 3.25 -31.19
CA ASP A 727 -35.80 2.86 -32.57
C ASP A 727 -37.17 2.15 -32.71
N GLU A 728 -37.56 1.31 -31.75
CA GLU A 728 -38.87 0.62 -31.77
C GLU A 728 -40.02 1.63 -31.61
N MET A 729 -39.85 2.61 -30.73
CA MET A 729 -40.84 3.70 -30.58
C MET A 729 -40.89 4.60 -31.82
N ALA A 730 -39.75 4.84 -32.48
CA ALA A 730 -39.71 5.62 -33.72
C ALA A 730 -40.54 4.95 -34.82
N GLU A 731 -40.42 3.63 -34.99
CA GLU A 731 -41.22 2.86 -35.96
C GLU A 731 -42.72 2.94 -35.64
N ILE A 732 -43.11 2.67 -34.39
CA ILE A 732 -44.53 2.74 -33.95
C ILE A 732 -45.10 4.14 -34.20
N PHE A 733 -44.33 5.18 -33.90
CA PHE A 733 -44.73 6.57 -34.09
C PHE A 733 -44.87 6.95 -35.57
N LEU A 734 -43.92 6.54 -36.43
CA LEU A 734 -43.96 6.79 -37.88
C LEU A 734 -45.09 6.05 -38.58
N GLU A 735 -45.48 4.88 -38.07
CA GLU A 735 -46.62 4.10 -38.55
C GLU A 735 -47.98 4.64 -38.03
N GLU A 736 -47.99 5.74 -37.27
CA GLU A 736 -49.17 6.34 -36.63
C GLU A 736 -49.92 5.34 -35.72
N GLN A 737 -49.21 4.39 -35.11
CA GLN A 737 -49.78 3.41 -34.19
C GLN A 737 -49.69 3.89 -32.73
N GLU A 738 -50.72 3.62 -31.92
CA GLU A 738 -50.67 3.92 -30.49
C GLU A 738 -49.85 2.86 -29.73
N PRO A 739 -48.76 3.22 -29.03
CA PRO A 739 -47.96 2.28 -28.27
C PRO A 739 -48.71 1.80 -27.03
N SER A 740 -48.58 0.50 -26.73
CA SER A 740 -49.09 -0.08 -25.50
C SER A 740 -48.29 0.38 -24.28
N ASN A 741 -48.89 0.34 -23.09
CA ASN A 741 -48.20 0.74 -21.85
C ASN A 741 -46.94 -0.08 -21.57
N ALA A 742 -46.93 -1.37 -21.96
CA ALA A 742 -45.75 -2.23 -21.84
C ALA A 742 -44.62 -1.79 -22.77
N GLN A 743 -44.94 -1.41 -24.02
CA GLN A 743 -43.96 -0.86 -24.97
C GLN A 743 -43.39 0.47 -24.47
N ILE A 744 -44.22 1.36 -23.93
CA ILE A 744 -43.75 2.63 -23.35
C ILE A 744 -42.78 2.38 -22.18
N LYS A 745 -43.14 1.51 -21.21
CA LYS A 745 -42.26 1.18 -20.08
C LYS A 745 -40.95 0.56 -20.56
N ALA A 746 -41.00 -0.35 -21.54
CA ALA A 746 -39.82 -0.98 -22.11
C ALA A 746 -38.90 0.02 -22.83
N ALA A 747 -39.46 0.92 -23.64
CA ALA A 747 -38.71 1.96 -24.34
C ALA A 747 -38.04 2.95 -23.38
N ILE A 748 -38.75 3.38 -22.32
CA ILE A 748 -38.16 4.22 -21.26
C ILE A 748 -36.99 3.48 -20.63
N ARG A 749 -37.15 2.21 -20.26
CA ARG A 749 -36.09 1.41 -19.62
C ARG A 749 -34.87 1.29 -20.53
N ARG A 750 -35.04 0.85 -21.79
CA ARG A 750 -33.94 0.71 -22.76
C ARG A 750 -33.19 2.03 -22.96
N SER A 751 -33.93 3.12 -23.15
CA SER A 751 -33.35 4.44 -23.36
C SER A 751 -32.64 5.00 -22.14
N THR A 752 -33.15 4.69 -20.94
CA THR A 752 -32.53 5.08 -19.65
C THR A 752 -31.21 4.35 -19.45
N ILE A 753 -31.18 3.02 -19.61
CA ILE A 753 -29.97 2.21 -19.49
C ILE A 753 -28.93 2.62 -20.55
N ALA A 754 -29.38 2.94 -21.76
CA ALA A 754 -28.54 3.47 -22.83
C ALA A 754 -28.07 4.93 -22.62
N ARG A 755 -28.50 5.59 -21.53
CA ARG A 755 -28.20 7.01 -21.20
C ARG A 755 -28.67 8.02 -22.26
N LYS A 756 -29.61 7.62 -23.12
CA LYS A 756 -30.19 8.48 -24.15
C LYS A 756 -31.38 9.29 -23.65
N PHE A 757 -32.02 8.83 -22.57
CA PHE A 757 -33.21 9.43 -22.00
C PHE A 757 -33.15 9.44 -20.47
N SER A 758 -33.71 10.48 -19.85
CA SER A 758 -33.93 10.53 -18.40
C SER A 758 -35.43 10.70 -18.10
N PRO A 759 -36.12 9.69 -17.52
CA PRO A 759 -37.49 9.85 -17.08
C PRO A 759 -37.55 10.82 -15.90
N VAL A 760 -38.52 11.73 -15.91
CA VAL A 760 -38.69 12.72 -14.86
C VAL A 760 -39.93 12.40 -14.02
N VAL A 761 -39.71 12.17 -12.72
CA VAL A 761 -40.73 11.99 -11.68
C VAL A 761 -40.76 13.19 -10.75
N MET A 762 -41.89 13.41 -10.07
CA MET A 762 -42.13 14.63 -9.30
C MET A 762 -42.64 14.32 -7.89
N GLY A 763 -42.24 15.14 -6.92
CA GLY A 763 -42.69 14.97 -5.54
C GLY A 763 -42.20 16.03 -4.57
N SER A 764 -42.53 15.82 -3.30
CA SER A 764 -42.01 16.57 -2.18
C SER A 764 -41.65 15.60 -1.06
N ALA A 765 -40.34 15.44 -0.84
CA ALA A 765 -39.84 14.66 0.29
C ALA A 765 -40.22 15.30 1.63
N LEU A 766 -40.28 16.63 1.71
CA LEU A 766 -40.66 17.32 2.95
C LEU A 766 -42.12 17.06 3.31
N ALA A 767 -43.02 17.14 2.34
CA ALA A 767 -44.45 16.91 2.50
C ALA A 767 -44.85 15.43 2.41
N ASP A 768 -43.89 14.51 2.31
CA ASP A 768 -44.09 13.05 2.28
C ASP A 768 -44.97 12.58 1.09
N LYS A 769 -44.75 13.13 -0.11
CA LYS A 769 -45.53 12.85 -1.33
C LYS A 769 -44.60 12.55 -2.51
N GLY A 770 -44.88 11.50 -3.28
CA GLY A 770 -44.19 11.20 -4.54
C GLY A 770 -42.86 10.44 -4.43
N VAL A 771 -42.38 10.16 -3.21
CA VAL A 771 -41.14 9.35 -3.02
C VAL A 771 -41.40 7.89 -3.37
N GLN A 772 -42.57 7.33 -3.05
CA GLN A 772 -42.92 5.95 -3.39
C GLN A 772 -42.91 5.71 -4.90
N THR A 773 -43.49 6.65 -5.66
CA THR A 773 -43.48 6.55 -7.13
C THR A 773 -42.08 6.71 -7.73
N MET A 774 -41.18 7.42 -7.04
CA MET A 774 -39.76 7.47 -7.41
C MET A 774 -39.10 6.10 -7.16
N LEU A 775 -39.40 5.41 -6.05
CA LEU A 775 -38.89 4.05 -5.78
C LEU A 775 -39.41 3.01 -6.78
N ASP A 776 -40.67 3.14 -7.20
CA ASP A 776 -41.22 2.30 -8.28
C ASP A 776 -40.49 2.56 -9.61
N ALA A 777 -40.25 3.84 -9.95
CA ALA A 777 -39.48 4.22 -11.12
C ALA A 777 -38.02 3.72 -11.10
N VAL A 778 -37.40 3.64 -9.92
CA VAL A 778 -36.08 2.99 -9.73
C VAL A 778 -36.15 1.51 -10.13
N CYS A 779 -37.18 0.78 -9.67
CA CYS A 779 -37.35 -0.63 -10.04
C CYS A 779 -37.56 -0.78 -11.55
N ASP A 780 -38.42 0.07 -12.13
CA ASP A 780 -38.88 -0.02 -13.52
C ASP A 780 -37.82 0.39 -14.55
N TYR A 781 -37.04 1.44 -14.27
CA TYR A 781 -36.22 2.08 -15.31
C TYR A 781 -34.72 2.05 -15.04
N LEU A 782 -34.27 1.89 -13.78
CA LEU A 782 -32.85 1.73 -13.49
C LEU A 782 -32.40 0.27 -13.69
N PRO A 783 -31.14 0.06 -14.10
CA PRO A 783 -30.60 -1.26 -14.37
C PRO A 783 -30.43 -2.08 -13.10
N ASP A 784 -30.46 -3.40 -13.29
CA ASP A 784 -29.85 -4.33 -12.35
C ASP A 784 -28.36 -4.56 -12.68
N PRO A 785 -27.56 -5.16 -11.78
CA PRO A 785 -26.11 -5.31 -11.98
C PRO A 785 -25.70 -6.07 -13.25
N SER A 786 -26.58 -6.91 -13.82
CA SER A 786 -26.27 -7.70 -15.04
C SER A 786 -26.42 -6.90 -16.33
N GLN A 787 -27.11 -5.76 -16.29
CA GLN A 787 -27.40 -4.92 -17.46
C GLN A 787 -26.35 -3.84 -17.71
N ILE A 788 -25.42 -3.65 -16.77
CA ILE A 788 -24.33 -2.69 -16.89
C ILE A 788 -23.03 -3.43 -17.18
N GLU A 789 -22.36 -2.99 -18.25
CA GLU A 789 -21.07 -3.54 -18.63
C GLU A 789 -19.97 -2.97 -17.73
N ASN A 790 -19.37 -3.84 -16.92
CA ASN A 790 -18.26 -3.49 -16.06
C ASN A 790 -16.97 -4.07 -16.62
N MET A 791 -15.93 -3.24 -16.72
CA MET A 791 -14.62 -3.63 -17.27
C MET A 791 -13.55 -3.60 -16.18
N ALA A 792 -12.66 -4.60 -16.22
CA ALA A 792 -11.39 -4.65 -15.50
C ALA A 792 -10.22 -4.56 -16.50
N LEU A 793 -9.00 -4.40 -15.99
CA LEU A 793 -7.75 -4.41 -16.74
C LEU A 793 -6.93 -5.63 -16.34
N ASP A 794 -6.46 -6.39 -17.32
CA ASP A 794 -5.62 -7.58 -17.11
C ASP A 794 -4.13 -7.18 -17.07
N LYS A 795 -3.53 -7.19 -15.88
CA LYS A 795 -2.12 -6.81 -15.68
C LYS A 795 -1.13 -7.72 -16.42
N SER A 796 -1.51 -8.98 -16.65
CA SER A 796 -0.66 -9.93 -17.37
C SER A 796 -0.60 -9.66 -18.88
N LYS A 797 -1.53 -8.84 -19.40
CA LYS A 797 -1.68 -8.51 -20.82
C LYS A 797 -1.66 -7.02 -21.07
N ASP A 798 -0.70 -6.32 -20.48
CA ASP A 798 -0.50 -4.87 -20.71
C ASP A 798 -1.77 -4.05 -20.46
N GLU A 799 -2.48 -4.37 -19.36
CA GLU A 799 -3.73 -3.72 -18.94
C GLU A 799 -4.86 -3.78 -19.97
N LYS A 800 -4.88 -4.82 -20.82
CA LYS A 800 -5.99 -5.02 -21.77
C LYS A 800 -7.33 -5.12 -21.04
N SER A 801 -8.34 -4.43 -21.58
CA SER A 801 -9.68 -4.40 -21.00
C SER A 801 -10.40 -5.75 -21.10
N VAL A 802 -10.95 -6.22 -19.98
CA VAL A 802 -11.69 -7.48 -19.84
C VAL A 802 -13.07 -7.20 -19.24
N LYS A 803 -14.13 -7.77 -19.83
CA LYS A 803 -15.50 -7.64 -19.35
C LYS A 803 -15.76 -8.57 -18.17
N LEU A 804 -16.30 -8.03 -17.08
CA LEU A 804 -16.73 -8.79 -15.90
C LEU A 804 -18.19 -9.21 -16.05
N VAL A 805 -18.52 -10.39 -15.55
CA VAL A 805 -19.90 -10.91 -15.52
C VAL A 805 -20.30 -11.12 -14.07
N PRO A 806 -21.42 -10.54 -13.59
CA PRO A 806 -21.87 -10.70 -12.22
C PRO A 806 -22.44 -12.11 -12.00
N TYR A 807 -21.56 -13.09 -11.81
CA TYR A 807 -21.93 -14.46 -11.56
C TYR A 807 -21.13 -15.04 -10.38
N ASN A 808 -21.83 -15.60 -9.40
CA ASN A 808 -21.26 -16.11 -8.15
C ASN A 808 -20.24 -17.25 -8.33
N SER A 809 -20.36 -18.04 -9.40
CA SER A 809 -19.45 -19.17 -9.68
C SER A 809 -18.15 -18.77 -10.39
N LEU A 810 -18.02 -17.50 -10.79
CA LEU A 810 -16.78 -16.98 -11.36
C LEU A 810 -15.76 -16.63 -10.25
N PRO A 811 -14.46 -16.49 -10.60
CA PRO A 811 -13.46 -16.12 -9.64
C PRO A 811 -13.68 -14.69 -9.11
N PHE A 812 -13.37 -14.44 -7.84
CA PHE A 812 -13.76 -13.21 -7.14
C PHE A 812 -13.05 -11.96 -7.69
N VAL A 813 -13.82 -10.90 -7.92
CA VAL A 813 -13.29 -9.53 -8.12
C VAL A 813 -14.18 -8.54 -7.39
N GLY A 814 -13.59 -7.77 -6.50
CA GLY A 814 -14.26 -6.70 -5.74
C GLY A 814 -13.44 -5.42 -5.70
N LEU A 815 -14.10 -4.27 -5.61
CA LEU A 815 -13.46 -2.95 -5.52
C LEU A 815 -13.74 -2.34 -4.15
N ALA A 816 -12.69 -2.01 -3.41
CA ALA A 816 -12.83 -1.18 -2.22
C ALA A 816 -12.99 0.28 -2.62
N PHE A 817 -14.12 0.90 -2.27
CA PHE A 817 -14.43 2.27 -2.70
C PHE A 817 -14.56 3.24 -1.53
N LYS A 818 -14.87 2.79 -0.32
CA LYS A 818 -14.97 3.66 0.86
C LYS A 818 -14.27 3.02 2.05
N LEU A 819 -13.53 3.82 2.80
CA LEU A 819 -12.92 3.44 4.07
C LEU A 819 -13.56 4.27 5.18
N GLU A 820 -13.88 3.62 6.29
CA GLU A 820 -14.49 4.26 7.45
C GLU A 820 -13.93 3.62 8.71
N GLU A 821 -13.25 4.40 9.56
CA GLU A 821 -12.79 3.89 10.85
C GLU A 821 -13.81 4.24 11.94
N ASN A 822 -14.32 3.22 12.60
CA ASN A 822 -15.23 3.37 13.74
C ASN A 822 -14.55 2.90 15.03
N ASN A 823 -15.24 3.02 16.16
CA ASN A 823 -14.72 2.58 17.47
C ASN A 823 -14.39 1.08 17.54
N TYR A 824 -14.87 0.28 16.60
CA TYR A 824 -14.65 -1.17 16.50
C TYR A 824 -13.56 -1.54 15.48
N GLY A 825 -12.94 -0.56 14.82
CA GLY A 825 -11.88 -0.73 13.83
C GLY A 825 -12.23 -0.18 12.44
N GLN A 826 -11.32 -0.41 11.49
CA GLN A 826 -11.50 0.02 10.11
C GLN A 826 -12.50 -0.89 9.37
N LEU A 827 -13.53 -0.26 8.81
CA LEU A 827 -14.47 -0.80 7.84
C LEU A 827 -14.02 -0.43 6.43
N THR A 828 -13.97 -1.43 5.56
CA THR A 828 -13.68 -1.27 4.13
C THR A 828 -14.92 -1.68 3.35
N TYR A 829 -15.54 -0.74 2.64
CA TYR A 829 -16.70 -1.01 1.79
C TYR A 829 -16.24 -1.52 0.43
N ILE A 830 -16.74 -2.70 0.07
CA ILE A 830 -16.38 -3.41 -1.15
C ILE A 830 -17.65 -3.61 -1.99
N ARG A 831 -17.56 -3.27 -3.28
CA ARG A 831 -18.53 -3.70 -4.28
C ARG A 831 -18.02 -4.97 -4.96
N VAL A 832 -18.83 -6.04 -4.92
CA VAL A 832 -18.50 -7.32 -5.58
C VAL A 832 -19.00 -7.29 -7.02
N TYR A 833 -18.09 -7.43 -7.98
CA TYR A 833 -18.43 -7.42 -9.41
C TYR A 833 -18.63 -8.82 -9.98
N GLN A 834 -17.82 -9.79 -9.55
CA GLN A 834 -17.96 -11.21 -9.92
C GLN A 834 -17.48 -12.12 -8.78
N GLY A 835 -17.94 -13.36 -8.78
CA GLY A 835 -17.69 -14.32 -7.71
C GLY A 835 -18.44 -14.01 -6.42
N THR A 836 -18.06 -14.73 -5.37
CA THR A 836 -18.69 -14.63 -4.04
C THR A 836 -17.63 -14.34 -2.98
N LEU A 837 -17.94 -13.44 -2.06
CA LEU A 837 -17.12 -13.14 -0.90
C LEU A 837 -17.60 -13.92 0.31
N ASN A 838 -16.80 -14.86 0.81
CA ASN A 838 -17.14 -15.65 1.99
C ASN A 838 -16.33 -15.24 3.22
N LYS A 839 -16.94 -15.30 4.40
CA LYS A 839 -16.25 -15.05 5.67
C LYS A 839 -15.11 -16.05 5.85
N GLY A 840 -13.93 -15.55 6.23
CA GLY A 840 -12.72 -16.33 6.45
C GLY A 840 -11.88 -16.57 5.21
N THR A 841 -12.34 -16.16 4.03
CA THR A 841 -11.56 -16.26 2.78
C THR A 841 -10.39 -15.30 2.78
N TYR A 842 -9.41 -15.61 1.93
CA TYR A 842 -8.29 -14.73 1.65
C TYR A 842 -8.48 -14.10 0.28
N LEU A 843 -8.29 -12.80 0.23
CA LEU A 843 -8.25 -12.02 -0.99
C LEU A 843 -6.84 -11.48 -1.19
N PHE A 844 -6.53 -11.09 -2.43
CA PHE A 844 -5.28 -10.46 -2.78
C PHE A 844 -5.57 -9.03 -3.23
N ASN A 845 -4.87 -8.07 -2.65
CA ASN A 845 -4.93 -6.69 -3.10
C ASN A 845 -4.10 -6.56 -4.38
N SER A 846 -4.75 -6.39 -5.52
CA SER A 846 -4.09 -6.28 -6.83
C SER A 846 -2.99 -5.21 -6.90
N ARG A 847 -3.05 -4.11 -6.12
CA ARG A 847 -2.05 -3.04 -6.17
C ARG A 847 -0.79 -3.38 -5.38
N THR A 848 -0.94 -4.03 -4.22
CA THR A 848 0.17 -4.31 -3.30
C THR A 848 0.61 -5.77 -3.31
N ASP A 849 -0.15 -6.61 -4.02
CA ASP A 849 -0.07 -8.09 -4.03
C ASP A 849 -0.09 -8.71 -2.62
N LYS A 850 -0.54 -7.96 -1.62
CA LYS A 850 -0.69 -8.42 -0.25
C LYS A 850 -1.93 -9.27 -0.10
N LYS A 851 -1.75 -10.43 0.52
CA LYS A 851 -2.84 -11.33 0.91
C LYS A 851 -3.52 -10.81 2.17
N VAL A 852 -4.85 -10.69 2.13
CA VAL A 852 -5.67 -10.18 3.23
C VAL A 852 -6.76 -11.19 3.57
N ARG A 853 -6.88 -11.55 4.86
CA ARG A 853 -8.00 -12.37 5.35
C ARG A 853 -9.23 -11.50 5.56
N ILE A 854 -10.41 -12.04 5.24
CA ILE A 854 -11.69 -11.39 5.51
C ILE A 854 -12.30 -11.99 6.78
N PRO A 855 -12.08 -11.40 7.98
CA PRO A 855 -12.51 -11.99 9.24
C PRO A 855 -14.03 -11.93 9.44
N ARG A 856 -14.66 -10.86 8.93
CA ARG A 856 -16.07 -10.54 9.17
C ARG A 856 -16.60 -9.70 8.02
N ILE A 857 -17.78 -10.04 7.54
CA ILE A 857 -18.52 -9.33 6.51
C ILE A 857 -19.81 -8.83 7.14
N VAL A 858 -20.13 -7.56 6.90
CA VAL A 858 -21.36 -6.94 7.39
C VAL A 858 -22.09 -6.22 6.27
N ARG A 859 -23.42 -6.28 6.32
CA ARG A 859 -24.29 -5.36 5.58
C ARG A 859 -24.61 -4.18 6.48
N MET A 860 -24.47 -2.98 5.91
CA MET A 860 -24.77 -1.76 6.64
C MET A 860 -26.25 -1.44 6.53
N HIS A 861 -26.91 -1.29 7.68
CA HIS A 861 -28.29 -0.84 7.81
C HIS A 861 -28.32 0.52 8.49
N SER A 862 -28.06 1.57 7.72
CA SER A 862 -27.79 2.90 8.25
C SER A 862 -26.65 2.86 9.28
N ASN A 863 -26.95 2.81 10.58
CA ASN A 863 -25.97 2.85 11.66
C ASN A 863 -25.83 1.50 12.39
N GLU A 864 -26.61 0.50 11.97
CA GLU A 864 -26.64 -0.86 12.51
C GLU A 864 -25.93 -1.82 11.55
N MET A 865 -25.23 -2.81 12.09
CA MET A 865 -24.47 -3.78 11.31
C MET A 865 -25.16 -5.13 11.37
N GLU A 866 -25.48 -5.71 10.21
CA GLU A 866 -25.96 -7.09 10.09
C GLU A 866 -24.80 -7.99 9.67
N ASP A 867 -24.50 -9.00 10.50
CA ASP A 867 -23.49 -10.01 10.19
C ASP A 867 -23.99 -10.98 9.12
N VAL A 868 -23.19 -11.15 8.07
CA VAL A 868 -23.47 -12.07 6.97
C VAL A 868 -22.30 -13.03 6.74
N SER A 869 -22.61 -14.27 6.36
CA SER A 869 -21.58 -15.30 6.08
C SER A 869 -20.99 -15.17 4.68
N GLU A 870 -21.78 -14.71 3.72
CA GLU A 870 -21.41 -14.59 2.31
C GLU A 870 -22.10 -13.40 1.64
N ILE A 871 -21.47 -12.85 0.59
CA ILE A 871 -22.00 -11.79 -0.27
C ILE A 871 -21.73 -12.17 -1.73
N GLY A 872 -22.77 -12.19 -2.55
CA GLY A 872 -22.69 -12.54 -3.97
C GLY A 872 -22.35 -11.37 -4.90
N ALA A 873 -22.17 -11.68 -6.17
CA ALA A 873 -21.91 -10.71 -7.23
C ALA A 873 -23.06 -9.69 -7.36
N GLY A 874 -22.68 -8.44 -7.62
CA GLY A 874 -23.61 -7.30 -7.78
C GLY A 874 -24.03 -6.64 -6.48
N GLU A 875 -23.55 -7.10 -5.31
CA GLU A 875 -23.88 -6.50 -4.01
C GLU A 875 -22.74 -5.65 -3.43
N ILE A 876 -23.08 -4.85 -2.41
CA ILE A 876 -22.15 -4.03 -1.65
C ILE A 876 -22.14 -4.49 -0.19
N CYS A 877 -20.95 -4.64 0.38
CA CYS A 877 -20.76 -4.99 1.78
C CYS A 877 -19.62 -4.20 2.42
N ALA A 878 -19.52 -4.24 3.74
CA ALA A 878 -18.34 -3.77 4.46
C ALA A 878 -17.62 -4.93 5.13
N VAL A 879 -16.29 -4.87 5.17
CA VAL A 879 -15.43 -5.86 5.81
C VAL A 879 -14.56 -5.20 6.88
N PHE A 880 -14.26 -5.95 7.94
CA PHE A 880 -13.43 -5.46 9.05
C PHE A 880 -11.96 -5.83 8.89
N GLY A 881 -11.07 -4.95 9.36
CA GLY A 881 -9.65 -5.28 9.55
C GLY A 881 -8.88 -5.48 8.24
N VAL A 882 -9.39 -4.92 7.15
CA VAL A 882 -8.75 -4.94 5.83
C VAL A 882 -8.04 -3.62 5.61
N ASP A 883 -6.72 -3.59 5.85
CA ASP A 883 -5.89 -2.42 5.53
C ASP A 883 -5.70 -2.34 4.02
N CYS A 884 -6.21 -1.26 3.43
CA CYS A 884 -6.11 -0.96 2.01
C CYS A 884 -6.35 0.54 1.78
N ALA A 885 -6.13 0.99 0.55
CA ALA A 885 -6.50 2.32 0.11
C ALA A 885 -7.84 2.29 -0.65
N SER A 886 -8.56 3.42 -0.62
CA SER A 886 -9.75 3.59 -1.46
C SER A 886 -9.35 3.51 -2.95
N GLY A 887 -10.03 2.66 -3.72
CA GLY A 887 -9.72 2.34 -5.10
C GLY A 887 -8.97 1.01 -5.30
N ASP A 888 -8.54 0.34 -4.24
CA ASP A 888 -7.86 -0.95 -4.34
C ASP A 888 -8.83 -2.05 -4.82
N THR A 889 -8.37 -2.87 -5.78
CA THR A 889 -9.11 -4.05 -6.26
C THR A 889 -8.65 -5.29 -5.53
N PHE A 890 -9.59 -6.10 -5.07
CA PHE A 890 -9.37 -7.39 -4.44
C PHE A 890 -9.78 -8.53 -5.39
N THR A 891 -8.90 -9.53 -5.53
CA THR A 891 -9.17 -10.76 -6.28
C THR A 891 -8.95 -11.99 -5.40
N ASP A 892 -9.26 -13.18 -5.93
CA ASP A 892 -8.95 -14.46 -5.27
C ASP A 892 -7.47 -14.89 -5.40
N GLY A 893 -6.64 -14.10 -6.09
CA GLY A 893 -5.22 -14.36 -6.34
C GLY A 893 -4.93 -15.10 -7.65
N GLY A 894 -5.92 -15.75 -8.26
CA GLY A 894 -5.77 -16.42 -9.56
C GLY A 894 -5.93 -15.46 -10.74
N LEU A 895 -6.66 -14.36 -10.55
CA LEU A 895 -6.89 -13.34 -11.57
C LEU A 895 -5.98 -12.12 -11.37
N PRO A 896 -5.09 -11.79 -12.33
CA PRO A 896 -4.27 -10.57 -12.31
C PRO A 896 -5.09 -9.35 -12.76
N TYR A 897 -6.32 -9.23 -12.29
CA TYR A 897 -7.24 -8.16 -12.68
C TYR A 897 -7.15 -6.99 -11.72
N THR A 898 -7.18 -5.79 -12.27
CA THR A 898 -7.37 -4.55 -11.52
C THR A 898 -8.50 -3.75 -12.12
N MET A 899 -9.31 -3.09 -11.29
CA MET A 899 -10.29 -2.14 -11.77
C MET A 899 -9.59 -0.84 -12.17
N THR A 900 -10.22 -0.08 -13.06
CA THR A 900 -9.78 1.26 -13.41
C THR A 900 -9.79 2.17 -12.18
N SER A 901 -8.73 2.96 -12.01
CA SER A 901 -8.65 3.97 -10.95
C SER A 901 -9.78 4.99 -11.09
N MET A 902 -10.30 5.47 -9.96
CA MET A 902 -11.18 6.63 -9.95
C MET A 902 -10.43 7.90 -10.38
N PHE A 903 -11.16 8.85 -10.94
CA PHE A 903 -10.60 10.18 -11.19
C PHE A 903 -10.42 10.92 -9.86
N VAL A 904 -9.17 11.22 -9.51
CA VAL A 904 -8.84 12.03 -8.33
C VAL A 904 -8.48 13.44 -8.81
N PRO A 905 -9.31 14.46 -8.53
CA PRO A 905 -8.98 15.84 -8.87
C PRO A 905 -7.73 16.33 -8.14
N GLU A 906 -7.03 17.29 -8.74
CA GLU A 906 -5.91 17.96 -8.06
C GLU A 906 -6.39 18.90 -6.96
N ALA A 907 -5.64 18.92 -5.84
CA ALA A 907 -5.91 19.83 -4.74
C ALA A 907 -5.68 21.29 -5.17
N VAL A 908 -6.65 22.16 -4.93
CA VAL A 908 -6.63 23.57 -5.36
C VAL A 908 -6.33 24.56 -4.23
N MET A 909 -6.19 24.08 -3.00
CA MET A 909 -5.91 24.91 -1.82
C MET A 909 -4.94 24.22 -0.87
N SER A 910 -3.98 24.98 -0.34
CA SER A 910 -3.00 24.50 0.63
C SER A 910 -2.95 25.41 1.85
N LEU A 911 -2.75 24.82 3.04
CA LEU A 911 -2.59 25.50 4.32
C LEU A 911 -1.39 24.90 5.06
N SER A 912 -0.62 25.72 5.77
CA SER A 912 0.30 25.20 6.78
C SER A 912 -0.49 24.79 8.01
N ILE A 913 -0.08 23.70 8.65
CA ILE A 913 -0.71 23.20 9.86
C ILE A 913 0.35 22.81 10.88
N THR A 914 0.11 23.15 12.15
CA THR A 914 1.01 22.78 13.24
C THR A 914 0.21 22.47 14.50
N PRO A 915 0.50 21.36 15.21
CA PRO A 915 -0.15 21.10 16.50
C PRO A 915 0.23 22.19 17.51
N LYS A 916 -0.74 22.70 18.27
CA LYS A 916 -0.50 23.74 19.29
C LYS A 916 0.46 23.28 20.38
N ARG A 917 0.46 21.97 20.68
CA ARG A 917 1.30 21.36 21.71
C ARG A 917 2.17 20.29 21.06
N SER A 918 3.46 20.29 21.40
CA SER A 918 4.42 19.30 20.87
C SER A 918 4.04 17.85 21.24
N VAL A 919 3.44 17.64 22.42
CA VAL A 919 2.99 16.32 22.89
C VAL A 919 1.90 15.67 22.02
N ASP A 920 1.20 16.45 21.19
CA ASP A 920 0.16 15.93 20.31
C ASP A 920 0.72 15.42 18.96
N GLY A 921 2.05 15.44 18.78
CA GLY A 921 2.73 15.08 17.52
C GLY A 921 2.44 13.66 17.00
N ASP A 922 2.36 12.67 17.90
CA ASP A 922 2.06 11.28 17.52
C ASP A 922 0.63 11.12 17.02
N ASN A 923 -0.33 11.74 17.70
CA ASN A 923 -1.74 11.72 17.32
C ASN A 923 -1.96 12.49 16.01
N PHE A 924 -1.27 13.62 15.84
CA PHE A 924 -1.25 14.37 14.60
C PHE A 924 -0.76 13.52 13.42
N SER A 925 0.38 12.85 13.57
CA SER A 925 0.98 12.02 12.50
C SER A 925 0.10 10.81 12.14
N LYS A 926 -0.49 10.16 13.16
CA LYS A 926 -1.46 9.07 12.95
C LYS A 926 -2.69 9.54 12.17
N ALA A 927 -3.25 10.69 12.56
CA ALA A 927 -4.42 11.25 11.91
C ALA A 927 -4.15 11.68 10.46
N MET A 928 -3.01 12.33 10.19
CA MET A 928 -2.62 12.73 8.83
C MET A 928 -2.50 11.53 7.90
N ASN A 929 -1.84 10.46 8.34
CA ASN A 929 -1.70 9.23 7.55
C ASN A 929 -3.05 8.55 7.30
N ARG A 930 -3.95 8.55 8.29
CA ARG A 930 -5.30 8.02 8.14
C ARG A 930 -6.11 8.83 7.11
N PHE A 931 -6.15 10.14 7.26
CA PHE A 931 -6.92 11.02 6.38
C PHE A 931 -6.47 10.97 4.93
N GLN A 932 -5.17 10.81 4.65
CA GLN A 932 -4.67 10.58 3.29
C GLN A 932 -5.15 9.26 2.68
N ARG A 933 -5.27 8.19 3.48
CA ARG A 933 -5.80 6.90 3.00
C ARG A 933 -7.31 6.96 2.77
N GLU A 934 -8.02 7.68 3.65
CA GLU A 934 -9.46 7.89 3.54
C GLU A 934 -9.82 8.77 2.33
N ASP A 935 -9.02 9.78 2.00
CA ASP A 935 -9.29 10.74 0.92
C ASP A 935 -8.00 11.08 0.12
N PRO A 936 -7.87 10.60 -1.14
CA PRO A 936 -6.68 10.85 -1.95
C PRO A 936 -6.54 12.30 -2.44
N THR A 937 -7.59 13.13 -2.29
CA THR A 937 -7.51 14.57 -2.58
C THR A 937 -6.93 15.36 -1.41
N PHE A 938 -6.93 14.78 -0.20
CA PHE A 938 -6.25 15.34 0.97
C PHE A 938 -4.78 14.91 0.95
N ARG A 939 -3.87 15.84 0.63
CA ARG A 939 -2.43 15.57 0.55
C ARG A 939 -1.70 16.25 1.69
N VAL A 940 -0.71 15.57 2.28
CA VAL A 940 0.16 16.16 3.28
C VAL A 940 1.60 15.96 2.84
N HIS A 941 2.39 17.02 2.91
CA HIS A 941 3.83 16.95 2.70
C HIS A 941 4.53 17.92 3.67
N VAL A 942 5.79 17.65 3.96
CA VAL A 942 6.64 18.59 4.69
C VAL A 942 7.46 19.34 3.66
N ASP A 943 7.39 20.66 3.70
CA ASP A 943 8.17 21.50 2.81
C ASP A 943 9.65 21.51 3.26
N ALA A 944 10.55 21.13 2.35
CA ALA A 944 11.96 20.92 2.68
C ALA A 944 12.72 22.22 3.05
N GLU A 945 12.19 23.39 2.71
CA GLU A 945 12.84 24.68 2.97
C GLU A 945 12.30 25.36 4.23
N SER A 946 10.98 25.34 4.41
CA SER A 946 10.32 25.93 5.58
C SER A 946 10.21 24.99 6.77
N GLU A 947 10.37 23.68 6.55
CA GLU A 947 10.15 22.60 7.52
C GLU A 947 8.70 22.59 8.07
N GLU A 948 7.78 23.27 7.40
CA GLU A 948 6.36 23.31 7.76
C GLU A 948 5.62 22.12 7.14
N THR A 949 4.69 21.55 7.91
CA THR A 949 3.75 20.57 7.39
C THR A 949 2.64 21.30 6.62
N ILE A 950 2.51 21.01 5.34
CA ILE A 950 1.51 21.59 4.45
C ILE A 950 0.43 20.55 4.15
N ILE A 951 -0.82 20.91 4.41
CA ILE A 951 -2.01 20.15 4.00
C ILE A 951 -2.60 20.79 2.75
N SER A 952 -3.03 19.97 1.79
CA SER A 952 -3.68 20.43 0.56
C SER A 952 -4.98 19.68 0.32
N GLY A 953 -5.99 20.38 -0.21
CA GLY A 953 -7.31 19.83 -0.45
C GLY A 953 -8.11 20.61 -1.50
N MET A 954 -9.37 20.22 -1.65
CA MET A 954 -10.29 20.73 -2.69
C MET A 954 -10.87 22.13 -2.43
N GLY A 955 -10.72 22.66 -1.21
CA GLY A 955 -11.29 23.94 -0.84
C GLY A 955 -11.12 24.26 0.64
N GLU A 956 -11.59 25.44 1.04
CA GLU A 956 -11.47 25.95 2.40
C GLU A 956 -12.32 25.14 3.39
N LEU A 957 -13.58 24.88 3.04
CA LEU A 957 -14.47 24.06 3.86
C LEU A 957 -13.94 22.63 3.98
N HIS A 958 -13.35 22.08 2.92
CA HIS A 958 -12.67 20.79 2.96
C HIS A 958 -11.62 20.76 4.09
N LEU A 959 -10.64 21.67 4.05
CA LEU A 959 -9.54 21.70 5.01
C LEU A 959 -10.02 22.04 6.44
N GLU A 960 -11.00 22.93 6.59
CA GLU A 960 -11.63 23.25 7.89
C GLU A 960 -12.25 22.01 8.54
N VAL A 961 -12.95 21.18 7.76
CA VAL A 961 -13.54 19.92 8.26
C VAL A 961 -12.45 18.99 8.78
N TYR A 962 -11.35 18.80 8.05
CA TYR A 962 -10.24 17.94 8.51
C TYR A 962 -9.55 18.48 9.76
N VAL A 963 -9.38 19.80 9.89
CA VAL A 963 -8.84 20.44 11.10
C VAL A 963 -9.76 20.21 12.29
N GLU A 964 -11.08 20.30 12.09
CA GLU A 964 -12.05 20.06 13.16
C GLU A 964 -12.15 18.57 13.50
N ARG A 965 -11.99 17.66 12.52
CA ARG A 965 -11.84 16.22 12.77
C ARG A 965 -10.61 15.91 13.63
N LEU A 966 -9.45 16.54 13.39
CA LEU A 966 -8.27 16.40 14.27
C LEU A 966 -8.58 16.77 15.71
N LYS A 967 -9.31 17.87 15.89
CA LYS A 967 -9.68 18.37 17.21
C LYS A 967 -10.67 17.44 17.92
N ARG A 968 -11.68 16.91 17.22
CA ARG A 968 -12.74 16.08 17.82
C ARG A 968 -12.35 14.61 17.97
N GLU A 969 -11.78 14.01 16.92
CA GLU A 969 -11.43 12.58 16.89
C GLU A 969 -10.10 12.30 17.62
N TYR A 970 -9.08 13.13 17.38
CA TYR A 970 -7.72 12.92 17.92
C TYR A 970 -7.35 13.85 19.07
N LYS A 971 -8.30 14.70 19.52
CA LYS A 971 -8.10 15.68 20.61
C LYS A 971 -6.87 16.58 20.39
N THR A 972 -6.54 16.82 19.12
CA THR A 972 -5.33 17.52 18.71
C THR A 972 -5.70 18.88 18.13
N GLU A 973 -5.51 19.93 18.91
CA GLU A 973 -5.74 21.29 18.42
C GLU A 973 -4.58 21.75 17.55
N CYS A 974 -4.89 22.15 16.33
CA CYS A 974 -3.91 22.69 15.39
C CYS A 974 -4.11 24.19 15.17
N VAL A 975 -3.03 24.87 14.81
CA VAL A 975 -3.06 26.22 14.23
C VAL A 975 -2.85 26.07 12.73
N THR A 976 -3.71 26.72 11.96
CA THR A 976 -3.56 26.81 10.50
C THR A 976 -3.03 28.16 10.09
N GLY A 977 -2.24 28.19 9.02
CA GLY A 977 -1.66 29.39 8.45
C GLY A 977 -1.55 29.31 6.93
N GLN A 978 -1.11 30.40 6.33
CA GLN A 978 -0.68 30.36 4.93
C GLN A 978 0.69 29.66 4.86
N PRO A 979 0.88 28.73 3.90
CA PRO A 979 2.18 28.15 3.64
C PRO A 979 3.23 29.24 3.39
N ARG A 980 4.43 29.07 3.92
CA ARG A 980 5.53 29.98 3.60
C ARG A 980 5.88 29.88 2.12
N VAL A 981 5.95 31.05 1.48
CA VAL A 981 6.43 31.15 0.11
C VAL A 981 7.95 31.04 0.11
N ALA A 982 8.48 30.11 -0.68
CA ALA A 982 9.92 29.92 -0.89
C ALA A 982 10.50 31.05 -1.76
N TYR A 983 10.74 32.21 -1.17
CA TYR A 983 11.42 33.33 -1.83
C TYR A 983 12.88 32.98 -2.13
N ARG A 984 13.48 33.67 -3.10
CA ARG A 984 14.93 33.62 -3.35
C ARG A 984 15.53 35.00 -3.25
N GLU A 985 16.84 35.06 -3.12
CA GLU A 985 17.59 36.32 -3.17
C GLU A 985 18.53 36.29 -4.37
N THR A 986 18.78 37.44 -5.00
CA THR A 986 19.76 37.56 -6.08
C THR A 986 20.38 38.95 -6.10
N ILE A 987 21.34 39.17 -6.99
CA ILE A 987 21.99 40.47 -7.21
C ILE A 987 21.66 40.99 -8.61
N SER A 988 21.71 42.32 -8.78
CA SER A 988 21.26 42.97 -10.03
C SER A 988 22.40 43.51 -10.89
N HIS A 989 23.55 43.81 -10.28
CA HIS A 989 24.71 44.35 -10.98
C HIS A 989 26.01 43.94 -10.29
N ARG A 990 27.13 44.22 -10.94
CA ARG A 990 28.46 43.91 -10.41
C ARG A 990 28.84 44.81 -9.24
N ALA A 991 29.44 44.24 -8.20
CA ALA A 991 30.07 44.98 -7.10
C ALA A 991 31.42 44.38 -6.69
N ASP A 992 32.44 45.22 -6.55
CA ASP A 992 33.78 44.82 -6.10
C ASP A 992 33.84 44.72 -4.55
N PHE A 993 34.69 43.84 -4.03
CA PHE A 993 34.91 43.67 -2.60
C PHE A 993 36.40 43.48 -2.25
N ASP A 994 36.78 43.97 -1.07
CA ASP A 994 38.06 43.71 -0.41
C ASP A 994 37.78 43.56 1.09
N PHE A 995 37.97 42.35 1.60
CA PHE A 995 37.64 42.01 2.98
C PHE A 995 38.85 41.38 3.69
N LEU A 996 39.22 41.94 4.84
CA LEU A 996 40.28 41.44 5.72
C LEU A 996 39.68 40.96 7.03
N LEU A 997 39.78 39.66 7.30
CA LEU A 997 39.54 39.07 8.61
C LEU A 997 40.86 39.10 9.41
N LYS A 998 40.85 39.77 10.57
CA LYS A 998 41.98 39.77 11.51
C LYS A 998 41.47 39.70 12.95
N ARG A 999 41.72 38.59 13.64
CA ARG A 999 41.41 38.40 15.08
C ARG A 999 42.59 37.75 15.79
N GLN A 1000 42.99 38.30 16.94
CA GLN A 1000 44.10 37.75 17.73
C GLN A 1000 43.76 37.85 19.23
N SER A 1001 43.59 36.71 19.89
CA SER A 1001 43.16 36.62 21.30
C SER A 1001 44.01 35.62 22.12
N GLY A 1002 45.34 35.67 21.95
CA GLY A 1002 46.30 34.98 22.82
C GLY A 1002 46.81 33.59 22.36
N GLY A 1003 46.61 33.23 21.09
CA GLY A 1003 47.11 32.01 20.42
C GLY A 1003 47.20 32.20 18.89
N PRO A 1004 47.27 31.14 18.06
CA PRO A 1004 47.10 31.26 16.61
C PRO A 1004 45.83 32.05 16.29
N GLY A 1005 45.97 33.15 15.55
CA GLY A 1005 44.86 34.04 15.23
C GLY A 1005 44.06 33.59 14.01
N ASP A 1006 43.04 34.37 13.65
CA ASP A 1006 42.40 34.28 12.33
C ASP A 1006 42.93 35.42 11.44
N TYR A 1007 43.57 35.06 10.33
CA TYR A 1007 43.98 35.98 9.28
C TYR A 1007 43.61 35.46 7.89
N ALA A 1008 42.80 36.21 7.17
CA ALA A 1008 42.52 35.98 5.76
C ALA A 1008 42.07 37.28 5.07
N ARG A 1009 42.70 37.63 3.95
CA ARG A 1009 42.20 38.69 3.05
C ARG A 1009 41.72 38.07 1.75
N VAL A 1010 40.52 38.42 1.33
CA VAL A 1010 39.91 38.04 0.05
C VAL A 1010 39.44 39.29 -0.69
N ALA A 1011 39.82 39.41 -1.96
CA ALA A 1011 39.43 40.52 -2.83
C ALA A 1011 38.98 40.00 -4.21
N GLY A 1012 38.05 40.72 -4.82
CA GLY A 1012 37.36 40.26 -6.02
C GLY A 1012 36.10 41.06 -6.34
N TRP A 1013 35.18 40.44 -7.07
CA TRP A 1013 33.85 41.02 -7.33
C TRP A 1013 32.77 39.94 -7.38
N ILE A 1014 31.53 40.36 -7.15
CA ILE A 1014 30.35 39.56 -7.42
C ILE A 1014 29.56 40.18 -8.58
N GLU A 1015 28.92 39.35 -9.39
CA GLU A 1015 28.10 39.78 -10.53
C GLU A 1015 26.96 38.78 -10.80
N PRO A 1016 25.85 39.18 -11.43
CA PRO A 1016 24.80 38.25 -11.83
C PRO A 1016 25.34 37.15 -12.73
N TYR A 1017 24.87 35.92 -12.56
CA TYR A 1017 25.28 34.77 -13.37
C TYR A 1017 24.29 34.54 -14.52
N ASP A 1018 24.80 34.11 -15.67
CA ASP A 1018 24.00 33.85 -16.88
C ASP A 1018 22.92 32.78 -16.66
N LYS A 1019 23.13 31.88 -15.69
CA LYS A 1019 22.12 30.93 -15.24
C LYS A 1019 21.46 31.43 -13.96
N PRO A 1020 20.19 31.85 -14.00
CA PRO A 1020 19.52 32.49 -12.86
C PRO A 1020 19.29 31.55 -11.66
N ASP A 1021 19.29 30.23 -11.86
CA ASP A 1021 19.01 29.25 -10.81
C ASP A 1021 20.28 28.67 -10.15
N GLU A 1022 21.46 28.97 -10.68
CA GLU A 1022 22.74 28.44 -10.19
C GLU A 1022 23.62 29.56 -9.62
N ASN A 1023 24.47 29.22 -8.66
CA ASN A 1023 25.55 30.08 -8.22
C ASN A 1023 26.88 29.55 -8.76
N TYR A 1024 27.82 30.44 -9.05
CA TYR A 1024 29.11 30.05 -9.61
C TYR A 1024 30.28 30.73 -8.90
N TYR A 1025 31.27 29.93 -8.51
CA TYR A 1025 32.51 30.41 -7.90
C TYR A 1025 33.67 30.25 -8.89
N GLU A 1026 34.48 31.31 -9.02
CA GLU A 1026 35.67 31.30 -9.86
C GLU A 1026 36.87 31.88 -9.10
N SER A 1027 38.04 31.25 -9.24
CA SER A 1027 39.30 31.81 -8.75
C SER A 1027 40.17 32.25 -9.92
N GLN A 1028 40.63 33.50 -9.87
CA GLN A 1028 41.55 34.12 -10.81
C GLN A 1028 42.82 34.63 -10.10
N VAL A 1029 43.19 34.01 -8.97
CA VAL A 1029 44.35 34.42 -8.18
C VAL A 1029 45.66 34.08 -8.91
N VAL A 1030 46.49 35.09 -9.16
CA VAL A 1030 47.80 34.96 -9.83
C VAL A 1030 48.92 35.17 -8.81
N GLY A 1031 50.01 34.39 -8.90
CA GLY A 1031 51.22 34.61 -8.10
C GLY A 1031 51.23 34.02 -6.68
N GLY A 1032 50.26 33.17 -6.34
CA GLY A 1032 50.27 32.40 -5.09
C GLY A 1032 49.95 33.20 -3.82
N HIS A 1033 49.33 34.39 -3.94
CA HIS A 1033 48.91 35.23 -2.81
C HIS A 1033 47.92 34.53 -1.87
N ILE A 1034 47.12 33.61 -2.42
CA ILE A 1034 46.35 32.62 -1.68
C ILE A 1034 46.82 31.24 -2.14
N PRO A 1035 47.38 30.40 -1.26
CA PRO A 1035 47.69 29.01 -1.54
C PRO A 1035 46.46 28.23 -2.03
N GLU A 1036 46.66 27.32 -2.98
CA GLU A 1036 45.58 26.54 -3.61
C GLU A 1036 44.70 25.78 -2.60
N LYS A 1037 45.31 25.30 -1.49
CA LYS A 1037 44.60 24.68 -0.36
C LYS A 1037 43.50 25.55 0.26
N PHE A 1038 43.63 26.88 0.22
CA PHE A 1038 42.67 27.81 0.81
C PHE A 1038 41.60 28.27 -0.20
N LEU A 1039 41.82 28.08 -1.51
CA LEU A 1039 40.83 28.40 -2.53
C LEU A 1039 39.60 27.48 -2.44
N SER A 1040 39.79 26.20 -2.12
CA SER A 1040 38.67 25.29 -1.82
C SER A 1040 37.88 25.73 -0.58
N ALA A 1041 38.55 26.37 0.40
CA ALA A 1041 37.87 26.91 1.57
C ALA A 1041 37.07 28.19 1.25
N CYS A 1042 37.56 29.02 0.32
CA CYS A 1042 36.79 30.12 -0.23
C CYS A 1042 35.54 29.64 -0.99
N ALA A 1043 35.66 28.62 -1.84
CA ALA A 1043 34.52 28.03 -2.53
C ALA A 1043 33.44 27.55 -1.54
N LYS A 1044 33.85 26.78 -0.52
CA LYS A 1044 32.94 26.37 0.57
C LYS A 1044 32.34 27.56 1.33
N GLY A 1045 33.13 28.62 1.56
CA GLY A 1045 32.66 29.85 2.18
C GLY A 1045 31.58 30.56 1.37
N PHE A 1046 31.73 30.59 0.04
CA PHE A 1046 30.71 31.13 -0.87
C PHE A 1046 29.43 30.27 -0.87
N ASP A 1047 29.57 28.94 -0.93
CA ASP A 1047 28.41 28.03 -0.86
C ASP A 1047 27.64 28.25 0.44
N ILE A 1048 28.33 28.33 1.59
CA ILE A 1048 27.71 28.63 2.89
C ILE A 1048 27.03 30.01 2.86
N ALA A 1049 27.67 31.03 2.28
CA ALA A 1049 27.13 32.38 2.22
C ALA A 1049 25.84 32.48 1.39
N THR A 1050 25.70 31.64 0.36
CA THR A 1050 24.53 31.62 -0.52
C THR A 1050 23.38 30.76 0.02
N THR A 1051 23.61 29.92 1.04
CA THR A 1051 22.50 29.18 1.70
C THR A 1051 21.51 30.10 2.43
N LYS A 1052 22.00 31.19 3.04
CA LYS A 1052 21.19 32.16 3.80
C LYS A 1052 21.54 33.58 3.36
N GLY A 1053 20.66 34.15 2.56
CA GLY A 1053 20.79 35.47 1.99
C GLY A 1053 20.72 36.59 3.02
N PRO A 1054 21.33 37.76 2.75
CA PRO A 1054 21.38 38.87 3.70
C PRO A 1054 20.04 39.60 3.92
N LEU A 1055 19.10 39.55 2.97
CA LEU A 1055 17.86 40.34 3.02
C LEU A 1055 16.77 39.65 3.84
N LEU A 1056 16.49 38.39 3.54
CA LEU A 1056 15.40 37.61 4.13
C LEU A 1056 15.89 36.29 4.78
N GLY A 1057 17.16 35.94 4.61
CA GLY A 1057 17.68 34.65 5.06
C GLY A 1057 17.32 33.48 4.15
N HIS A 1058 16.81 33.75 2.94
CA HIS A 1058 16.47 32.74 1.95
C HIS A 1058 17.67 32.42 1.04
N ARG A 1059 17.59 31.30 0.32
CA ARG A 1059 18.67 30.88 -0.59
C ARG A 1059 18.93 31.95 -1.67
N VAL A 1060 20.20 32.27 -1.86
CA VAL A 1060 20.66 33.13 -2.96
C VAL A 1060 20.82 32.29 -4.22
N VAL A 1061 20.39 32.80 -5.38
CA VAL A 1061 20.56 32.18 -6.70
C VAL A 1061 21.04 33.20 -7.73
N GLY A 1062 21.59 32.74 -8.85
CA GLY A 1062 22.02 33.59 -9.95
C GLY A 1062 23.19 34.50 -9.61
N SER A 1063 24.03 34.12 -8.65
CA SER A 1063 25.19 34.92 -8.21
C SER A 1063 26.50 34.27 -8.63
N LYS A 1064 27.38 35.05 -9.26
CA LYS A 1064 28.76 34.67 -9.58
C LYS A 1064 29.73 35.42 -8.68
N MET A 1065 30.65 34.72 -8.01
CA MET A 1065 31.71 35.32 -7.19
C MET A 1065 33.08 34.97 -7.76
N ILE A 1066 33.88 35.99 -8.03
CA ILE A 1066 35.23 35.86 -8.57
C ILE A 1066 36.22 36.38 -7.53
N ILE A 1067 37.17 35.55 -7.10
CA ILE A 1067 38.28 35.97 -6.23
C ILE A 1067 39.54 36.09 -7.08
N ASN A 1068 40.11 37.30 -7.15
CA ASN A 1068 41.28 37.60 -7.98
C ASN A 1068 42.55 37.98 -7.17
N ASP A 1069 42.41 38.36 -5.90
CA ASP A 1069 43.53 38.71 -5.04
C ASP A 1069 43.24 38.37 -3.57
N GLY A 1070 44.28 38.34 -2.74
CA GLY A 1070 44.15 38.08 -1.31
C GLY A 1070 45.47 38.14 -0.55
N ALA A 1071 45.45 37.75 0.71
CA ALA A 1071 46.67 37.66 1.52
C ALA A 1071 46.55 36.61 2.63
N THR A 1072 47.65 35.94 2.90
CA THR A 1072 47.82 34.97 4.00
C THR A 1072 48.79 35.46 5.07
N HIS A 1073 48.68 34.91 6.26
CA HIS A 1073 49.66 34.99 7.33
C HIS A 1073 50.21 33.58 7.64
N MET A 1074 51.50 33.48 7.96
CA MET A 1074 52.16 32.18 8.09
C MET A 1074 51.62 31.32 9.22
N THR A 1075 51.19 31.92 10.33
CA THR A 1075 50.73 31.20 11.53
C THR A 1075 49.23 31.29 11.78
N ASP A 1076 48.57 32.29 11.19
CA ASP A 1076 47.19 32.68 11.57
C ASP A 1076 46.19 32.43 10.42
N SER A 1077 46.65 31.92 9.28
CA SER A 1077 45.76 31.54 8.17
C SER A 1077 45.35 30.07 8.23
N SER A 1078 44.05 29.83 8.19
CA SER A 1078 43.41 28.51 8.20
C SER A 1078 42.27 28.44 7.18
N ASP A 1079 41.83 27.23 6.83
CA ASP A 1079 40.66 27.00 5.98
C ASP A 1079 39.42 27.71 6.56
N TYR A 1080 39.25 27.67 7.88
CA TYR A 1080 38.18 28.36 8.58
C TYR A 1080 38.24 29.88 8.38
N ALA A 1081 39.42 30.50 8.50
CA ALA A 1081 39.60 31.94 8.33
C ALA A 1081 39.25 32.39 6.90
N PHE A 1082 39.67 31.64 5.87
CA PHE A 1082 39.35 31.95 4.47
C PHE A 1082 37.87 31.72 4.12
N SER A 1083 37.25 30.66 4.65
CA SER A 1083 35.81 30.43 4.52
C SER A 1083 35.00 31.56 5.16
N LEU A 1084 35.34 31.94 6.40
CA LEU A 1084 34.65 33.03 7.11
C LEU A 1084 34.85 34.39 6.45
N ALA A 1085 36.08 34.70 6.01
CA ALA A 1085 36.37 35.93 5.29
C ALA A 1085 35.55 36.03 3.98
N THR A 1086 35.40 34.90 3.26
CA THR A 1086 34.59 34.83 2.04
C THR A 1086 33.10 35.08 2.33
N GLN A 1087 32.56 34.48 3.40
CA GLN A 1087 31.17 34.72 3.82
C GLN A 1087 30.92 36.19 4.17
N MET A 1088 31.85 36.83 4.88
CA MET A 1088 31.71 38.25 5.25
C MET A 1088 31.88 39.19 4.04
N ALA A 1089 32.80 38.86 3.13
CA ALA A 1089 32.99 39.58 1.88
C ALA A 1089 31.72 39.56 1.02
N PHE A 1090 31.13 38.36 0.85
CA PHE A 1090 29.88 38.17 0.13
C PHE A 1090 28.74 39.01 0.72
N ARG A 1091 28.52 38.94 2.04
CA ARG A 1091 27.43 39.71 2.71
C ARG A 1091 27.56 41.22 2.51
N LYS A 1092 28.78 41.75 2.55
CA LYS A 1092 29.03 43.18 2.33
C LYS A 1092 28.75 43.55 0.87
N ALA A 1093 29.32 42.78 -0.05
CA ALA A 1093 29.18 43.01 -1.50
C ALA A 1093 27.73 42.85 -1.99
N PHE A 1094 26.95 41.95 -1.39
CA PHE A 1094 25.58 41.65 -1.79
C PHE A 1094 24.65 42.87 -1.76
N THR A 1095 24.81 43.73 -0.75
CA THR A 1095 24.01 44.97 -0.65
C THR A 1095 24.43 45.98 -1.72
N ASP A 1096 25.74 46.09 -1.94
CA ASP A 1096 26.33 47.01 -2.93
C ASP A 1096 26.00 46.56 -4.37
N ALA A 1097 25.83 45.25 -4.62
CA ALA A 1097 25.43 44.65 -5.89
C ALA A 1097 23.92 44.78 -6.20
N GLY A 1098 23.19 45.56 -5.39
CA GLY A 1098 21.76 45.77 -5.52
C GLY A 1098 20.96 44.49 -5.32
N GLY A 1099 21.08 43.89 -4.14
CA GLY A 1099 20.34 42.70 -3.75
C GLY A 1099 18.82 42.83 -3.92
N GLN A 1100 18.20 41.83 -4.53
CA GLN A 1100 16.77 41.75 -4.82
C GLN A 1100 16.17 40.46 -4.26
N VAL A 1101 14.88 40.53 -3.90
CA VAL A 1101 14.09 39.35 -3.54
C VAL A 1101 13.36 38.89 -4.79
N LEU A 1102 13.43 37.60 -5.07
CA LEU A 1102 12.67 36.94 -6.12
C LEU A 1102 11.48 36.22 -5.51
N GLU A 1103 10.31 36.39 -6.12
CA GLU A 1103 9.11 35.62 -5.81
C GLU A 1103 8.88 34.51 -6.85
N PRO A 1104 8.29 33.37 -6.45
CA PRO A 1104 7.91 32.33 -7.37
C PRO A 1104 6.64 32.72 -8.14
N LEU A 1105 6.72 32.71 -9.47
CA LEU A 1105 5.57 32.84 -10.34
C LEU A 1105 5.03 31.45 -10.70
N MET A 1106 3.70 31.34 -10.67
CA MET A 1106 2.93 30.15 -10.98
C MET A 1106 2.28 30.32 -12.34
N LYS A 1107 2.56 29.40 -13.26
CA LYS A 1107 1.83 29.30 -14.51
C LYS A 1107 0.46 28.74 -14.21
N THR A 1108 -0.54 29.58 -14.33
CA THR A 1108 -1.93 29.33 -13.94
C THR A 1108 -2.79 29.20 -15.18
N THR A 1109 -3.49 28.07 -15.31
CA THR A 1109 -4.46 27.82 -16.36
C THR A 1109 -5.86 27.83 -15.76
N ILE A 1110 -6.76 28.67 -16.26
CA ILE A 1110 -8.14 28.81 -15.77
C ILE A 1110 -9.09 28.43 -16.88
N THR A 1111 -10.06 27.56 -16.62
CA THR A 1111 -11.12 27.20 -17.57
C THR A 1111 -12.48 27.49 -16.97
N ALA A 1112 -13.35 28.17 -17.72
CA ALA A 1112 -14.71 28.46 -17.31
C ALA A 1112 -15.62 28.74 -18.53
N PRO A 1113 -16.96 28.74 -18.37
CA PRO A 1113 -17.86 29.11 -19.45
C PRO A 1113 -17.65 30.53 -19.97
N ASN A 1114 -17.88 30.72 -21.28
CA ASN A 1114 -17.68 31.99 -21.99
C ASN A 1114 -18.35 33.21 -21.34
N GLU A 1115 -19.47 33.02 -20.64
CA GLU A 1115 -20.21 34.08 -19.95
C GLU A 1115 -19.41 34.77 -18.81
N PHE A 1116 -18.39 34.11 -18.27
CA PHE A 1116 -17.58 34.62 -17.14
C PHE A 1116 -16.22 35.18 -17.54
N GLN A 1117 -15.90 35.21 -18.83
CA GLN A 1117 -14.59 35.66 -19.35
C GLN A 1117 -14.16 37.02 -18.80
N GLY A 1118 -15.04 38.02 -18.85
CA GLY A 1118 -14.74 39.37 -18.36
C GLY A 1118 -14.48 39.43 -16.85
N GLY A 1119 -15.17 38.61 -16.06
CA GLY A 1119 -14.99 38.53 -14.62
C GLY A 1119 -13.63 37.95 -14.22
N ILE A 1120 -13.19 36.90 -14.92
CA ILE A 1120 -11.89 36.25 -14.68
C ILE A 1120 -10.73 37.16 -15.11
N LEU A 1121 -10.83 37.81 -16.27
CA LEU A 1121 -9.80 38.77 -16.72
C LEU A 1121 -9.61 39.91 -15.71
N MET A 1122 -10.71 40.45 -15.16
CA MET A 1122 -10.64 41.47 -14.12
C MET A 1122 -9.97 40.95 -12.83
N LEU A 1123 -10.30 39.71 -12.44
CA LEU A 1123 -9.74 39.08 -11.25
C LEU A 1123 -8.23 38.86 -11.37
N MET A 1124 -7.74 38.40 -12.52
CA MET A 1124 -6.31 38.16 -12.76
C MET A 1124 -5.52 39.47 -12.87
N ASN A 1125 -6.09 40.50 -13.50
CA ASN A 1125 -5.49 41.83 -13.50
C ASN A 1125 -5.36 42.41 -12.09
N LYS A 1126 -6.36 42.21 -11.22
CA LYS A 1126 -6.30 42.66 -9.81
C LYS A 1126 -5.18 41.97 -9.02
N ARG A 1127 -4.77 40.78 -9.45
CA ARG A 1127 -3.67 39.99 -8.85
C ARG A 1127 -2.32 40.22 -9.53
N ASN A 1128 -2.23 41.22 -10.41
CA ASN A 1128 -1.02 41.55 -11.18
C ASN A 1128 -0.49 40.36 -12.00
N ALA A 1129 -1.38 39.49 -12.49
CA ALA A 1129 -0.98 38.37 -13.32
C ALA A 1129 -0.58 38.84 -14.73
N THR A 1130 0.43 38.20 -15.30
CA THR A 1130 0.85 38.41 -16.69
C THR A 1130 0.13 37.40 -17.57
N ILE A 1131 -0.83 37.88 -18.37
CA ILE A 1131 -1.61 37.01 -19.26
C ILE A 1131 -0.79 36.70 -20.51
N HIS A 1132 -0.62 35.41 -20.80
CA HIS A 1132 0.11 34.92 -21.96
C HIS A 1132 -0.82 34.60 -23.13
N ASP A 1133 -1.89 33.86 -22.84
CA ASP A 1133 -2.81 33.38 -23.85
C ASP A 1133 -4.26 33.32 -23.36
N THR A 1134 -5.20 33.39 -24.29
CA THR A 1134 -6.63 33.22 -24.06
C THR A 1134 -7.23 32.47 -25.24
N ASP A 1135 -7.61 31.22 -25.00
CA ASP A 1135 -8.32 30.39 -25.96
C ASP A 1135 -9.83 30.47 -25.69
N ILE A 1136 -10.63 30.70 -26.73
CA ILE A 1136 -12.09 30.82 -26.62
C ILE A 1136 -12.70 29.70 -27.45
N GLY A 1137 -13.07 28.62 -26.77
CA GLY A 1137 -13.82 27.52 -27.35
C GLY A 1137 -15.29 27.84 -27.54
N THR A 1138 -16.04 26.87 -28.08
CA THR A 1138 -17.48 27.04 -28.35
C THR A 1138 -18.30 27.20 -27.07
N GLU A 1139 -17.91 26.55 -25.98
CA GLU A 1139 -18.66 26.53 -24.71
C GLU A 1139 -17.85 27.11 -23.54
N ASP A 1140 -16.55 26.80 -23.51
CA ASP A 1140 -15.62 27.20 -22.47
C ASP A 1140 -14.52 28.10 -23.04
N PHE A 1141 -13.98 28.97 -22.20
CA PHE A 1141 -12.75 29.69 -22.46
C PHE A 1141 -11.67 29.24 -21.49
N THR A 1142 -10.42 29.25 -21.97
CA THR A 1142 -9.24 28.92 -21.19
C THR A 1142 -8.28 30.10 -21.19
N LEU A 1143 -7.82 30.53 -20.01
CA LEU A 1143 -6.84 31.60 -19.81
C LEU A 1143 -5.54 31.03 -19.26
N VAL A 1144 -4.41 31.34 -19.89
CA VAL A 1144 -3.08 30.97 -19.38
C VAL A 1144 -2.33 32.24 -18.99
N CYS A 1145 -1.85 32.29 -17.74
CA CYS A 1145 -1.15 33.46 -17.20
C CYS A 1145 -0.14 33.07 -16.12
N ASP A 1146 0.89 33.91 -15.92
CA ASP A 1146 1.79 33.80 -14.77
C ASP A 1146 1.31 34.72 -13.64
N CYS A 1147 1.20 34.18 -12.43
CA CYS A 1147 0.77 34.93 -11.24
C CYS A 1147 1.66 34.58 -10.05
N SER A 1148 1.94 35.54 -9.16
CA SER A 1148 2.71 35.29 -7.93
C SER A 1148 2.00 34.26 -7.05
N LEU A 1149 2.73 33.27 -6.53
CA LEU A 1149 2.17 32.29 -5.59
C LEU A 1149 1.56 32.98 -4.36
N ASN A 1150 2.19 34.05 -3.86
CA ASN A 1150 1.65 34.85 -2.76
C ASN A 1150 0.30 35.50 -3.13
N ALA A 1151 0.17 35.94 -4.38
CA ALA A 1151 -1.07 36.46 -4.91
C ALA A 1151 -2.08 35.38 -5.30
N MET A 1152 -1.81 34.08 -5.14
CA MET A 1152 -2.75 32.99 -5.44
C MET A 1152 -3.47 32.45 -4.19
N PHE A 1153 -3.05 32.85 -2.98
CA PHE A 1153 -3.77 32.48 -1.76
C PHE A 1153 -5.23 32.97 -1.79
N GLY A 1154 -6.16 32.07 -1.45
CA GLY A 1154 -7.60 32.31 -1.49
C GLY A 1154 -8.18 32.53 -2.89
N PHE A 1155 -7.45 32.21 -3.97
CA PHE A 1155 -7.93 32.40 -5.34
C PHE A 1155 -9.14 31.53 -5.67
N SER A 1156 -9.15 30.25 -5.25
CA SER A 1156 -10.24 29.30 -5.49
C SER A 1156 -11.62 29.85 -5.08
N SER A 1157 -11.73 30.39 -3.86
CA SER A 1157 -13.00 30.96 -3.35
C SER A 1157 -13.48 32.15 -4.18
N GLN A 1158 -12.56 33.03 -4.62
CA GLN A 1158 -12.90 34.19 -5.44
C GLN A 1158 -13.26 33.80 -6.88
N LEU A 1159 -12.54 32.83 -7.46
CA LEU A 1159 -12.84 32.30 -8.79
C LEU A 1159 -14.24 31.67 -8.80
N ARG A 1160 -14.56 30.83 -7.80
CA ARG A 1160 -15.89 30.22 -7.67
C ARG A 1160 -16.98 31.26 -7.52
N ALA A 1161 -16.77 32.30 -6.72
CA ALA A 1161 -17.74 33.38 -6.59
C ALA A 1161 -17.97 34.13 -7.92
N ALA A 1162 -16.89 34.43 -8.66
CA ALA A 1162 -16.96 35.13 -9.95
C ALA A 1162 -17.60 34.30 -11.06
N THR A 1163 -17.52 32.97 -10.98
CA THR A 1163 -17.97 32.02 -12.02
C THR A 1163 -19.22 31.23 -11.62
N GLN A 1164 -19.87 31.59 -10.52
CA GLN A 1164 -20.99 30.83 -9.94
C GLN A 1164 -20.65 29.36 -9.69
N GLY A 1165 -19.38 29.07 -9.38
CA GLY A 1165 -18.84 27.75 -9.09
C GLY A 1165 -18.52 26.91 -10.33
N LYS A 1166 -18.54 27.49 -11.55
CA LYS A 1166 -18.27 26.77 -12.80
C LYS A 1166 -16.82 26.88 -13.28
N GLY A 1167 -16.00 27.72 -12.66
CA GLY A 1167 -14.60 27.90 -13.03
C GLY A 1167 -13.68 26.92 -12.30
N GLU A 1168 -12.73 26.37 -13.04
CA GLU A 1168 -11.66 25.49 -12.57
C GLU A 1168 -10.30 26.13 -12.88
N PHE A 1169 -9.28 25.86 -12.07
CA PHE A 1169 -7.91 26.29 -12.37
C PHE A 1169 -6.89 25.24 -11.95
N SER A 1170 -5.76 25.21 -12.64
CA SER A 1170 -4.55 24.49 -12.26
C SER A 1170 -3.38 25.47 -12.24
N MET A 1171 -2.36 25.18 -11.43
CA MET A 1171 -1.16 25.99 -11.38
C MET A 1171 0.10 25.14 -11.15
N GLU A 1172 1.17 25.47 -11.86
CA GLU A 1172 2.48 24.83 -11.74
C GLU A 1172 3.58 25.89 -11.56
N PHE A 1173 4.69 25.54 -10.93
CA PHE A 1173 5.82 26.46 -10.81
C PHE A 1173 6.35 26.80 -12.21
N SER A 1174 6.47 28.11 -12.49
CA SER A 1174 6.97 28.61 -13.77
C SER A 1174 8.44 28.98 -13.65
N HIS A 1175 8.73 30.04 -12.90
CA HIS A 1175 10.08 30.57 -12.69
C HIS A 1175 10.09 31.58 -11.53
N TYR A 1176 11.28 32.00 -11.13
CA TYR A 1176 11.47 33.10 -10.18
C TYR A 1176 11.57 34.45 -10.92
N ALA A 1177 10.88 35.47 -10.39
CA ALA A 1177 10.95 36.84 -10.92
C ALA A 1177 11.14 37.86 -9.78
N PRO A 1178 11.72 39.05 -10.06
CA PRO A 1178 11.89 40.09 -9.05
C PRO A 1178 10.55 40.49 -8.42
N ALA A 1179 10.48 40.41 -7.10
CA ALA A 1179 9.30 40.81 -6.35
C ALA A 1179 9.06 42.33 -6.47
N PRO A 1180 7.80 42.79 -6.51
CA PRO A 1180 7.48 44.21 -6.54
C PRO A 1180 8.17 44.99 -5.39
N PRO A 1181 8.66 46.21 -5.62
CA PRO A 1181 9.41 46.96 -4.60
C PRO A 1181 8.67 47.18 -3.28
N HIS A 1182 7.32 47.26 -3.33
CA HIS A 1182 6.49 47.35 -2.13
C HIS A 1182 6.53 46.05 -1.31
N LEU A 1183 6.35 44.91 -1.99
CA LEU A 1183 6.37 43.58 -1.36
C LEU A 1183 7.76 43.27 -0.78
N GLN A 1184 8.83 43.57 -1.51
CA GLN A 1184 10.20 43.38 -1.02
C GLN A 1184 10.44 44.14 0.29
N LYS A 1185 10.01 45.41 0.39
CA LYS A 1185 10.16 46.21 1.62
C LYS A 1185 9.38 45.62 2.79
N GLU A 1186 8.17 45.13 2.54
CA GLU A 1186 7.33 44.50 3.54
C GLU A 1186 7.96 43.21 4.09
N LEU A 1187 8.46 42.34 3.20
CA LEU A 1187 9.13 41.09 3.58
C LEU A 1187 10.39 41.36 4.41
N ILE A 1188 11.21 42.34 4.03
CA ILE A 1188 12.41 42.72 4.78
C ILE A 1188 12.05 43.23 6.17
N ALA A 1189 11.02 44.08 6.28
CA ALA A 1189 10.57 44.60 7.58
C ALA A 1189 10.06 43.46 8.49
N LYS A 1190 9.31 42.50 7.94
CA LYS A 1190 8.84 41.32 8.67
C LYS A 1190 9.99 40.46 9.17
N TYR A 1191 10.97 40.16 8.31
CA TYR A 1191 12.15 39.38 8.70
C TYR A 1191 12.98 40.06 9.80
N GLN A 1192 13.16 41.39 9.72
CA GLN A 1192 13.85 42.15 10.76
C GLN A 1192 13.12 42.10 12.11
N ALA A 1193 11.78 42.16 12.10
CA ALA A 1193 10.97 42.02 13.31
C ALA A 1193 11.10 40.60 13.91
N GLU A 1194 11.11 39.55 13.09
CA GLU A 1194 11.33 38.17 13.54
C GLU A 1194 12.72 37.97 14.16
N LEU A 1195 13.78 38.54 13.55
CA LEU A 1195 15.13 38.51 14.11
C LEU A 1195 15.22 39.26 15.45
N ALA A 1196 14.52 40.39 15.58
CA ALA A 1196 14.47 41.13 16.83
C ALA A 1196 13.76 40.34 17.94
N ALA A 1197 12.66 39.65 17.61
CA ALA A 1197 11.93 38.79 18.53
C ALA A 1197 12.72 37.54 18.97
N LYS A 1198 13.54 36.97 18.08
CA LYS A 1198 14.45 35.86 18.42
C LYS A 1198 15.64 36.28 19.29
N ARG A 1199 16.01 37.56 19.32
CA ARG A 1199 17.10 38.10 20.16
C ARG A 1199 16.62 38.46 21.58
N THR A 1200 15.32 38.64 21.77
CA THR A 1200 14.70 38.98 23.06
C THR A 1200 14.13 37.79 23.82
N LYS A 1201 13.93 36.65 23.14
CA LYS A 1201 13.77 35.32 23.76
C LYS A 1201 15.14 34.69 23.95
#